data_AF-T1EWJ2-F1
#
_entry.id   AF-T1EWJ2-F1
#
_cell.length_a   1.000
_cell.length_b   1.000
_cell.length_c   1.000
_cell.angle_alpha   90.00
_cell.angle_beta   90.00
_cell.angle_gamma   90.00
#
_symmetry.space_group_name_H-M   'P 1'
#
loop_
_entity.id
_entity.type
_entity.pdbx_description
1 polymer ?
#
loop_
_entity_poly.entity_id
_entity_poly.type
_entity_poly.pdbx_seq_one_letter_code
_entity_poly.pdbx_strand_id
1 'polypeptide(L)'
;MDSMFTRSATKHPLFGQLVDLPENQIPSYDDVIKAFYYNQKTVLEISLQERYSILADRVKSVYSKASIRTIEVNSTIIRIRRLMDKVHTLEKYSDAKRTSDTFTEKLNFFKQLFDICTCKCFDSGIRDRNLCTCPLPNKIPLIEWDFWVDQKTVRNMIIGGVDKETTATLEKRQKRKLMKSVWDEAQSKEVEYETEEDIDEDERNTSESNYTSEEETVSVQNRNKYKELCKAVDRCKISNRDTCLIVNAVLKDLSMLSSATILDLSKLRRQRNFWRDTLVEEHMQSNKELCCIGFDGKQDVTLVESFGCRRSKKEHYTIVSYPGNIYIDHVVPESSKAADITKKLMSVIIETNSVESIQGVVCDGTNNNTGKSNGIIRKLEENLGRPLQWLVCLLHCNELPFRRFLAGVDFARITGPSTSTGTISSALEYDPNELPVVNYLPITGKVTDCDKAVKKDLSTDQLYFLKACLAVQRGRQASTDIDFLKKSLLGNISHARWLTKANRILRLYMSREVASEPLRRLFQELDALDQAVVCPVLENNCYFAHAENIFLAAVSDSDMEIRRFSVEQIIRAREKQTNSNIPVRVFDKKDITLNLAATSFINMIDWDQSNVTSPPMLSHLSNDQLTYTHPILLPDVPCHSQAVERTIKDVSAASCKVYGRKSRHGMVLQSKKSRLEIPKIDSKKDFINS
;
A
#
# COMPACT_ATOMS: atom_id res chain seq x y z
N MET A 1 -49.69 8.57 -33.68
CA MET A 1 -50.84 9.47 -33.86
C MET A 1 -50.28 10.86 -34.11
N ASP A 2 -50.28 11.27 -35.38
CA ASP A 2 -49.84 12.59 -35.83
C ASP A 2 -50.77 13.68 -35.28
N SER A 3 -50.23 14.55 -34.42
CA SER A 3 -50.89 15.79 -34.04
C SER A 3 -50.40 16.91 -34.95
N MET A 4 -51.22 17.23 -35.95
CA MET A 4 -51.02 18.37 -36.87
C MET A 4 -51.18 19.70 -36.10
N PHE A 5 -50.06 20.24 -35.60
CA PHE A 5 -49.98 21.67 -35.29
C PHE A 5 -49.77 22.46 -36.60
N THR A 6 -50.58 23.48 -36.84
CA THR A 6 -50.48 24.38 -37.99
C THR A 6 -49.06 24.98 -38.13
N ARG A 7 -48.55 25.11 -39.37
CA ARG A 7 -47.14 25.48 -39.68
C ARG A 7 -46.61 26.77 -39.05
N SER A 8 -47.45 27.65 -38.49
CA SER A 8 -47.00 28.86 -37.78
C SER A 8 -46.82 28.64 -36.26
N ALA A 9 -47.47 27.63 -35.66
CA ALA A 9 -47.42 27.37 -34.22
C ALA A 9 -46.15 26.58 -33.78
N THR A 10 -45.36 26.07 -34.72
CA THR A 10 -44.15 25.26 -34.47
C THR A 10 -42.83 25.98 -34.79
N LYS A 11 -42.86 27.31 -35.01
CA LYS A 11 -41.65 28.11 -35.21
C LYS A 11 -41.21 28.84 -33.94
N HIS A 12 -39.92 28.77 -33.63
CA HIS A 12 -39.26 29.58 -32.62
C HIS A 12 -38.85 30.93 -33.21
N PRO A 13 -39.06 32.07 -32.53
CA PRO A 13 -38.72 33.40 -33.03
C PRO A 13 -37.25 33.57 -33.46
N LEU A 14 -36.34 32.83 -32.81
CA LEU A 14 -34.88 32.91 -33.08
C LEU A 14 -34.30 31.72 -33.86
N PHE A 15 -34.90 30.54 -33.75
CA PHE A 15 -34.30 29.29 -34.26
C PHE A 15 -35.13 28.63 -35.37
N GLY A 16 -36.22 29.28 -35.79
CA GLY A 16 -37.04 28.80 -36.91
C GLY A 16 -37.82 27.53 -36.55
N GLN A 17 -37.92 26.59 -37.49
CA GLN A 17 -38.75 25.40 -37.33
C GLN A 17 -38.24 24.51 -36.18
N LEU A 18 -39.11 24.22 -35.21
CA LEU A 18 -38.84 23.26 -34.16
C LEU A 18 -38.94 21.84 -34.73
N VAL A 19 -37.86 21.10 -34.58
CA VAL A 19 -37.71 19.71 -35.02
C VAL A 19 -37.00 18.94 -33.92
N ASP A 20 -37.15 17.62 -33.96
CA ASP A 20 -36.47 16.73 -33.04
C ASP A 20 -34.97 16.56 -33.39
N LEU A 21 -34.20 15.89 -32.52
CA LEU A 21 -32.76 15.67 -32.74
C LEU A 21 -32.51 14.90 -34.05
N PRO A 22 -31.45 15.25 -34.80
CA PRO A 22 -31.04 14.48 -35.97
C PRO A 22 -30.60 13.08 -35.56
N GLU A 23 -31.08 12.06 -36.28
CA GLU A 23 -30.73 10.66 -35.99
C GLU A 23 -29.45 10.18 -36.66
N ASN A 24 -29.07 10.84 -37.75
CA ASN A 24 -27.97 10.45 -38.64
C ASN A 24 -26.78 11.43 -38.62
N GLN A 25 -26.77 12.40 -37.70
CA GLN A 25 -25.70 13.38 -37.58
C GLN A 25 -25.50 13.79 -36.11
N ILE A 26 -24.26 14.12 -35.73
CA ILE A 26 -23.99 14.62 -34.38
C ILE A 26 -24.62 16.02 -34.22
N PRO A 27 -25.41 16.28 -33.16
CA PRO A 27 -26.20 17.51 -33.05
C PRO A 27 -25.35 18.75 -32.80
N SER A 28 -25.77 19.87 -33.39
CA SER A 28 -25.30 21.23 -33.07
C SER A 28 -26.01 21.80 -31.85
N TYR A 29 -25.54 22.94 -31.33
CA TYR A 29 -26.27 23.66 -30.28
C TYR A 29 -27.70 24.03 -30.73
N ASP A 30 -27.87 24.46 -31.99
CA ASP A 30 -29.16 24.79 -32.60
C ASP A 30 -30.11 23.57 -32.64
N ASP A 31 -29.61 22.40 -32.98
CA ASP A 31 -30.40 21.15 -32.98
C ASP A 31 -30.90 20.78 -31.58
N VAL A 32 -30.04 20.94 -30.56
CA VAL A 32 -30.41 20.68 -29.15
C VAL A 32 -31.47 21.67 -28.67
N ILE A 33 -31.37 22.95 -29.06
CA ILE A 33 -32.36 23.98 -28.72
C ILE A 33 -33.71 23.68 -29.37
N LYS A 34 -33.71 23.35 -30.67
CA LYS A 34 -34.92 22.98 -31.42
C LYS A 34 -35.59 21.76 -30.80
N ALA A 35 -34.83 20.73 -30.45
CA ALA A 35 -35.35 19.53 -29.80
C ALA A 35 -35.91 19.81 -28.40
N PHE A 36 -35.29 20.71 -27.63
CA PHE A 36 -35.80 21.10 -26.31
C PHE A 36 -37.19 21.74 -26.41
N TYR A 37 -37.35 22.73 -27.29
CA TYR A 37 -38.63 23.41 -27.50
C TYR A 37 -39.66 22.54 -28.24
N TYR A 38 -39.21 21.61 -29.09
CA TYR A 38 -40.06 20.59 -29.70
C TYR A 38 -40.68 19.71 -28.61
N ASN A 39 -39.86 19.13 -27.73
CA ASN A 39 -40.32 18.32 -26.59
C ASN A 39 -41.21 19.11 -25.61
N GLN A 40 -40.98 20.41 -25.43
CA GLN A 40 -41.84 21.27 -24.63
C GLN A 40 -43.27 21.39 -25.17
N LYS A 41 -43.42 21.37 -26.50
CA LYS A 41 -44.73 21.50 -27.15
C LYS A 41 -45.42 20.15 -27.35
N THR A 42 -44.67 19.07 -27.51
CA THR A 42 -45.21 17.72 -27.75
C THR A 42 -45.44 16.90 -26.48
N VAL A 43 -44.73 17.20 -25.38
CA VAL A 43 -44.84 16.50 -24.08
C VAL A 43 -45.06 17.54 -22.96
N LEU A 44 -46.34 17.80 -22.66
CA LEU A 44 -46.76 18.90 -21.77
C LEU A 44 -46.70 18.56 -20.28
N GLU A 45 -46.67 17.28 -19.89
CA GLU A 45 -46.87 16.82 -18.50
C GLU A 45 -45.58 16.35 -17.78
N ILE A 46 -44.40 16.82 -18.21
CA ILE A 46 -43.13 16.47 -17.56
C ILE A 46 -42.47 17.69 -16.91
N SER A 47 -41.78 17.46 -15.78
CA SER A 47 -41.07 18.55 -15.09
C SER A 47 -39.93 19.11 -15.95
N LEU A 48 -39.56 20.37 -15.72
CA LEU A 48 -38.42 21.00 -16.43
C LEU A 48 -37.11 20.20 -16.22
N GLN A 49 -36.95 19.63 -15.03
CA GLN A 49 -35.79 18.81 -14.67
C GLN A 49 -35.75 17.50 -15.47
N GLU A 50 -36.89 16.83 -15.57
CA GLU A 50 -37.05 15.60 -16.33
C GLU A 50 -36.87 15.83 -17.83
N ARG A 51 -37.32 16.98 -18.35
CA ARG A 51 -37.06 17.37 -19.74
C ARG A 51 -35.58 17.48 -20.06
N TYR A 52 -34.79 18.05 -19.13
CA TYR A 52 -33.33 18.09 -19.31
C TYR A 52 -32.71 16.69 -19.30
N SER A 53 -33.20 15.79 -18.44
CA SER A 53 -32.71 14.41 -18.38
C SER A 53 -33.00 13.67 -19.68
N ILE A 54 -34.26 13.69 -20.14
CA ILE A 54 -34.68 13.03 -21.38
C ILE A 54 -33.87 13.57 -22.56
N LEU A 55 -33.71 14.89 -22.68
CA LEU A 55 -32.93 15.46 -23.78
C LEU A 55 -31.44 15.07 -23.69
N ALA A 56 -30.85 15.04 -22.50
CA ALA A 56 -29.46 14.63 -22.31
C ALA A 56 -29.23 13.16 -22.72
N ASP A 57 -30.13 12.26 -22.34
CA ASP A 57 -30.06 10.85 -22.73
C ASP A 57 -30.20 10.68 -24.24
N ARG A 58 -31.11 11.43 -24.86
CA ARG A 58 -31.32 11.40 -26.32
C ARG A 58 -30.12 11.94 -27.08
N VAL A 59 -29.52 13.05 -26.64
CA VAL A 59 -28.26 13.56 -27.23
C VAL A 59 -27.16 12.50 -27.12
N LYS A 60 -27.01 11.85 -25.95
CA LYS A 60 -26.02 10.77 -25.77
C LYS A 60 -26.29 9.53 -26.62
N SER A 61 -27.56 9.24 -26.91
CA SER A 61 -27.95 8.16 -27.81
C SER A 61 -27.43 8.40 -29.23
N VAL A 62 -27.53 9.63 -29.76
CA VAL A 62 -26.99 9.98 -31.08
C VAL A 62 -25.48 9.77 -31.16
N TYR A 63 -24.74 10.18 -30.13
CA TYR A 63 -23.29 9.93 -30.05
C TYR A 63 -22.95 8.44 -29.92
N SER A 64 -23.77 7.68 -29.19
CA SER A 64 -23.61 6.22 -29.07
C SER A 64 -23.84 5.51 -30.41
N LYS A 65 -24.80 5.97 -31.22
CA LYS A 65 -25.02 5.47 -32.59
C LYS A 65 -23.79 5.65 -33.48
N ALA A 66 -23.03 6.71 -33.27
CA ALA A 66 -21.76 6.98 -33.96
C ALA A 66 -20.53 6.33 -33.29
N SER A 67 -20.71 5.47 -32.28
CA SER A 67 -19.62 4.86 -31.51
C SER A 67 -18.66 5.87 -30.84
N ILE A 68 -19.14 7.10 -30.55
CA ILE A 68 -18.34 8.17 -29.92
C ILE A 68 -18.62 8.23 -28.42
N ARG A 69 -17.57 8.17 -27.60
CA ARG A 69 -17.65 8.17 -26.14
C ARG A 69 -17.94 9.57 -25.59
N THR A 70 -18.95 9.68 -24.74
CA THR A 70 -19.46 10.95 -24.19
C THR A 70 -19.24 11.10 -22.70
N ILE A 71 -19.24 12.35 -22.22
CA ILE A 71 -19.23 12.70 -20.79
C ILE A 71 -20.46 12.14 -20.06
N GLU A 72 -20.42 12.15 -18.73
CA GLU A 72 -21.53 11.70 -17.88
C GLU A 72 -22.85 12.43 -18.15
N VAL A 73 -23.98 11.75 -17.96
CA VAL A 73 -25.34 12.30 -18.24
C VAL A 73 -25.57 13.60 -17.46
N ASN A 74 -25.20 13.64 -16.18
CA ASN A 74 -25.32 14.84 -15.34
C ASN A 74 -24.51 16.02 -15.88
N SER A 75 -23.32 15.77 -16.44
CA SER A 75 -22.50 16.80 -17.09
C SER A 75 -23.16 17.32 -18.37
N THR A 76 -23.80 16.44 -19.15
CA THR A 76 -24.60 16.83 -20.32
C THR A 76 -25.80 17.67 -19.92
N ILE A 77 -26.54 17.29 -18.86
CA ILE A 77 -27.66 18.07 -18.30
C ILE A 77 -27.22 19.49 -17.95
N ILE A 78 -26.09 19.63 -17.23
CA ILE A 78 -25.55 20.96 -16.86
C ILE A 78 -25.23 21.80 -18.10
N ARG A 79 -24.68 21.19 -19.16
CA ARG A 79 -24.39 21.90 -20.41
C ARG A 79 -25.65 22.35 -21.15
N ILE A 80 -26.69 21.52 -21.19
CA ILE A 80 -27.98 21.89 -21.78
C ILE A 80 -28.61 23.04 -20.99
N ARG A 81 -28.56 23.03 -19.65
CA ARG A 81 -29.06 24.16 -18.84
C ARG A 81 -28.35 25.46 -19.17
N ARG A 82 -27.01 25.45 -19.20
CA ARG A 82 -26.19 26.63 -19.58
C ARG A 82 -26.50 27.11 -20.99
N LEU A 83 -26.81 26.19 -21.91
CA LEU A 83 -27.24 26.53 -23.27
C LEU A 83 -28.59 27.26 -23.23
N MET A 84 -29.56 26.75 -22.49
CA MET A 84 -30.86 27.40 -22.34
C MET A 84 -30.73 28.78 -21.67
N ASP A 85 -29.85 28.96 -20.69
CA ASP A 85 -29.62 30.28 -20.08
C ASP A 85 -29.13 31.32 -21.10
N LYS A 86 -28.25 30.90 -22.04
CA LYS A 86 -27.78 31.75 -23.15
C LYS A 86 -28.92 32.09 -24.11
N VAL A 87 -29.81 31.14 -24.39
CA VAL A 87 -30.99 31.35 -25.24
C VAL A 87 -31.94 32.37 -24.60
N HIS A 88 -32.32 32.18 -23.34
CA HIS A 88 -33.19 33.11 -22.62
C HIS A 88 -32.59 34.53 -22.55
N THR A 89 -31.27 34.64 -22.46
CA THR A 89 -30.59 35.94 -22.50
C THR A 89 -30.73 36.62 -23.86
N LEU A 90 -30.65 35.86 -24.95
CA LEU A 90 -30.82 36.38 -26.31
C LEU A 90 -32.28 36.71 -26.65
N GLU A 91 -33.24 35.95 -26.14
CA GLU A 91 -34.66 36.24 -26.29
C GLU A 91 -35.04 37.61 -25.72
N LYS A 92 -34.34 38.04 -24.67
CA LYS A 92 -34.52 39.37 -24.04
C LYS A 92 -33.91 40.54 -24.83
N TYR A 93 -33.24 40.30 -25.96
CA TYR A 93 -32.70 41.39 -26.78
C TYR A 93 -33.85 42.16 -27.46
N SER A 94 -33.80 43.49 -27.35
CA SER A 94 -34.72 44.38 -28.05
C SER A 94 -34.58 44.27 -29.57
N ASP A 95 -35.64 44.57 -30.31
CA ASP A 95 -35.66 44.44 -31.77
C ASP A 95 -34.55 45.24 -32.46
N ALA A 96 -34.20 46.42 -31.91
CA ALA A 96 -33.09 47.24 -32.38
C ALA A 96 -31.70 46.59 -32.24
N LYS A 97 -31.52 45.65 -31.29
CA LYS A 97 -30.25 44.92 -31.09
C LYS A 97 -30.17 43.65 -31.93
N ARG A 98 -31.31 43.12 -32.41
CA ARG A 98 -31.39 41.90 -33.21
C ARG A 98 -30.89 42.08 -34.65
N THR A 99 -30.66 43.32 -35.09
CA THR A 99 -30.06 43.66 -36.40
C THR A 99 -28.55 43.91 -36.32
N SER A 100 -27.95 43.86 -35.13
CA SER A 100 -26.51 44.12 -34.96
C SER A 100 -25.65 42.94 -35.38
N ASP A 101 -24.43 43.20 -35.87
CA ASP A 101 -23.45 42.17 -36.20
C ASP A 101 -23.14 41.27 -34.99
N THR A 102 -23.10 41.86 -33.79
CA THR A 102 -22.90 41.11 -32.55
C THR A 102 -24.02 40.11 -32.24
N PHE A 103 -25.24 40.36 -32.70
CA PHE A 103 -26.35 39.43 -32.56
C PHE A 103 -26.25 38.30 -33.59
N THR A 104 -25.86 38.63 -34.82
CA THR A 104 -25.60 37.66 -35.90
C THR A 104 -24.46 36.70 -35.53
N GLU A 105 -23.37 37.20 -34.93
CA GLU A 105 -22.27 36.37 -34.42
C GLU A 105 -22.73 35.42 -33.30
N LYS A 106 -23.56 35.90 -32.38
CA LYS A 106 -24.14 35.08 -31.30
C LYS A 106 -25.08 33.99 -31.84
N LEU A 107 -25.82 34.27 -32.91
CA LEU A 107 -26.63 33.26 -33.59
C LEU A 107 -25.75 32.23 -34.32
N ASN A 108 -24.66 32.67 -34.95
CA ASN A 108 -23.73 31.77 -35.63
C ASN A 108 -23.01 30.82 -34.67
N PHE A 109 -22.79 31.20 -33.40
CA PHE A 109 -22.27 30.28 -32.38
C PHE A 109 -23.12 29.02 -32.23
N PHE A 110 -24.45 29.11 -32.35
CA PHE A 110 -25.32 27.93 -32.17
C PHE A 110 -25.25 26.93 -33.32
N LYS A 111 -24.67 27.30 -34.47
CA LYS A 111 -24.43 26.37 -35.58
C LYS A 111 -23.28 25.40 -35.30
N GLN A 112 -22.47 25.66 -34.26
CA GLN A 112 -21.35 24.81 -33.86
C GLN A 112 -21.83 23.50 -33.23
N LEU A 113 -20.96 22.49 -33.23
CA LEU A 113 -21.24 21.17 -32.67
C LEU A 113 -21.53 21.25 -31.16
N PHE A 114 -22.58 20.59 -30.68
CA PHE A 114 -22.84 20.41 -29.25
C PHE A 114 -21.93 19.32 -28.69
N ASP A 115 -20.63 19.63 -28.56
CA ASP A 115 -19.59 18.64 -28.33
C ASP A 115 -19.55 18.10 -26.89
N ILE A 116 -20.13 16.91 -26.69
CA ILE A 116 -20.08 16.15 -25.43
C ILE A 116 -19.08 14.98 -25.46
N CYS A 117 -18.20 14.92 -26.46
CA CYS A 117 -17.17 13.88 -26.56
C CYS A 117 -16.15 14.00 -25.41
N THR A 118 -15.70 12.86 -24.91
CA THR A 118 -14.65 12.77 -23.87
C THR A 118 -13.26 13.11 -24.40
N CYS A 119 -12.98 12.83 -25.69
CA CYS A 119 -11.74 13.18 -26.35
C CYS A 119 -11.75 14.64 -26.83
N LYS A 120 -10.78 15.45 -26.36
CA LYS A 120 -10.58 16.86 -26.80
C LYS A 120 -9.31 17.08 -27.62
N CYS A 121 -8.66 16.00 -28.08
CA CYS A 121 -7.42 16.08 -28.84
C CYS A 121 -7.56 16.87 -30.14
N PHE A 122 -8.69 16.77 -30.84
CA PHE A 122 -8.94 17.55 -32.05
C PHE A 122 -8.89 19.06 -31.79
N ASP A 123 -9.56 19.50 -30.72
CA ASP A 123 -9.59 20.91 -30.29
C ASP A 123 -8.19 21.38 -29.83
N SER A 124 -7.32 20.45 -29.42
CA SER A 124 -5.91 20.69 -29.05
C SER A 124 -4.94 20.68 -30.24
N GLY A 125 -5.45 20.66 -31.47
CA GLY A 125 -4.61 20.70 -32.69
C GLY A 125 -4.20 19.33 -33.24
N ILE A 126 -4.57 18.22 -32.60
CA ILE A 126 -4.25 16.88 -33.10
C ILE A 126 -5.17 16.56 -34.30
N ARG A 127 -4.58 16.16 -35.42
CA ARG A 127 -5.31 15.78 -36.65
C ARG A 127 -5.20 14.28 -36.95
N ASP A 128 -4.15 13.63 -36.47
CA ASP A 128 -3.97 12.18 -36.56
C ASP A 128 -4.36 11.50 -35.24
N ARG A 129 -5.28 10.52 -35.31
CA ARG A 129 -5.73 9.70 -34.17
C ARG A 129 -4.55 9.07 -33.44
N ASN A 130 -3.51 8.65 -34.15
CA ASN A 130 -2.38 7.93 -33.54
C ASN A 130 -1.59 8.80 -32.55
N LEU A 131 -1.66 10.12 -32.69
CA LEU A 131 -1.04 11.08 -31.77
C LEU A 131 -1.92 11.38 -30.54
N CYS A 132 -3.12 10.80 -30.44
CA CYS A 132 -4.01 10.97 -29.30
C CYS A 132 -3.48 10.23 -28.05
N THR A 133 -3.21 10.99 -26.98
CA THR A 133 -2.70 10.49 -25.69
C THR A 133 -3.80 10.28 -24.64
N CYS A 134 -5.09 10.47 -24.98
CA CYS A 134 -6.19 10.24 -24.04
C CYS A 134 -6.21 8.79 -23.50
N PRO A 135 -6.72 8.53 -22.29
CA PRO A 135 -6.98 7.16 -21.84
C PRO A 135 -7.88 6.41 -22.84
N LEU A 136 -7.65 5.11 -23.05
CA LEU A 136 -8.41 4.28 -23.99
C LEU A 136 -9.95 4.45 -23.92
N PRO A 137 -10.61 4.47 -22.73
CA PRO A 137 -12.06 4.67 -22.66
C PRO A 137 -12.55 6.04 -23.15
N ASN A 138 -11.64 7.03 -23.21
CA ASN A 138 -11.93 8.38 -23.68
C ASN A 138 -11.44 8.60 -25.12
N LYS A 139 -10.71 7.64 -25.73
CA LYS A 139 -10.27 7.76 -27.12
C LYS A 139 -11.44 7.49 -28.06
N ILE A 140 -11.47 8.24 -29.16
CA ILE A 140 -12.33 7.90 -30.30
C ILE A 140 -11.73 6.65 -30.99
N PRO A 141 -12.55 5.64 -31.35
CA PRO A 141 -12.11 4.50 -32.13
C PRO A 141 -11.38 4.94 -33.41
N LEU A 142 -10.39 4.17 -33.89
CA LEU A 142 -9.65 4.51 -35.12
C LEU A 142 -10.59 4.74 -36.30
N ILE A 143 -11.56 3.84 -36.45
CA ILE A 143 -12.51 3.82 -37.57
C ILE A 143 -13.42 5.06 -37.57
N GLU A 144 -13.71 5.63 -36.39
CA GLU A 144 -14.62 6.76 -36.23
C GLU A 144 -13.90 8.11 -36.19
N TRP A 145 -12.57 8.12 -36.31
CA TRP A 145 -11.79 9.35 -36.20
C TRP A 145 -12.06 10.30 -37.37
N ASP A 146 -12.09 9.78 -38.59
CA ASP A 146 -12.35 10.59 -39.79
C ASP A 146 -13.77 11.15 -39.78
N PHE A 147 -14.75 10.36 -39.31
CA PHE A 147 -16.10 10.84 -39.05
C PHE A 147 -16.10 11.98 -38.01
N TRP A 148 -15.40 11.83 -36.89
CA TRP A 148 -15.33 12.89 -35.88
C TRP A 148 -14.68 14.18 -36.39
N VAL A 149 -13.61 14.06 -37.19
CA VAL A 149 -12.93 15.20 -37.83
C VAL A 149 -13.88 15.90 -38.80
N ASP A 150 -14.62 15.16 -39.61
CA ASP A 150 -15.66 15.69 -40.49
C ASP A 150 -16.73 16.45 -39.69
N GLN A 151 -17.26 15.85 -38.61
CA GLN A 151 -18.31 16.48 -37.78
C GLN A 151 -17.85 17.76 -37.07
N LYS A 152 -16.54 17.92 -36.85
CA LYS A 152 -15.94 19.13 -36.28
C LYS A 152 -15.64 20.21 -37.31
N THR A 153 -15.69 19.89 -38.61
CA THR A 153 -15.28 20.79 -39.70
C THR A 153 -16.39 21.03 -40.69
N VAL A 154 -16.52 20.18 -41.71
CA VAL A 154 -17.42 20.37 -42.86
C VAL A 154 -18.79 19.70 -42.69
N ARG A 155 -18.89 18.70 -41.80
CA ARG A 155 -20.12 17.97 -41.44
C ARG A 155 -20.83 17.29 -42.63
N ASN A 156 -20.07 16.69 -43.54
CA ASN A 156 -20.61 16.02 -44.74
C ASN A 156 -20.95 14.54 -44.50
N MET A 157 -20.30 13.87 -43.54
CA MET A 157 -20.55 12.47 -43.25
C MET A 157 -21.81 12.30 -42.39
N ILE A 158 -22.54 11.20 -42.65
CA ILE A 158 -23.75 10.81 -41.92
C ILE A 158 -23.59 9.41 -41.31
N ILE A 159 -24.28 9.15 -40.21
CA ILE A 159 -24.32 7.84 -39.54
C ILE A 159 -25.14 6.89 -40.42
N GLY A 160 -24.49 5.86 -40.98
CA GLY A 160 -25.10 4.88 -41.89
C GLY A 160 -25.91 3.78 -41.20
N GLY A 161 -26.73 3.06 -41.98
CA GLY A 161 -27.46 1.88 -41.53
C GLY A 161 -26.55 0.67 -41.31
N VAL A 162 -26.88 -0.15 -40.31
CA VAL A 162 -26.07 -1.24 -39.78
C VAL A 162 -25.78 -2.33 -40.83
N ASP A 163 -24.50 -2.65 -41.03
CA ASP A 163 -24.02 -3.76 -41.87
C ASP A 163 -24.45 -5.13 -41.29
N LYS A 164 -25.24 -5.86 -42.08
CA LYS A 164 -25.87 -7.13 -41.67
C LYS A 164 -24.86 -8.27 -41.45
N GLU A 165 -23.71 -8.27 -42.15
CA GLU A 165 -22.71 -9.34 -41.99
C GLU A 165 -21.90 -9.16 -40.70
N THR A 166 -21.49 -7.93 -40.42
CA THR A 166 -20.80 -7.58 -39.17
C THR A 166 -21.72 -7.79 -37.96
N THR A 167 -23.02 -7.50 -38.12
CA THR A 167 -24.05 -7.69 -37.08
C THR A 167 -24.38 -9.14 -36.85
N ALA A 168 -24.51 -9.97 -37.88
CA ALA A 168 -24.68 -11.42 -37.73
C ALA A 168 -23.48 -12.07 -37.01
N THR A 169 -22.28 -11.53 -37.22
CA THR A 169 -21.06 -11.98 -36.52
C THR A 169 -21.07 -11.57 -35.04
N LEU A 170 -21.51 -10.34 -34.74
CA LEU A 170 -21.70 -9.86 -33.37
C LEU A 170 -22.85 -10.57 -32.65
N GLU A 171 -23.96 -10.86 -33.32
CA GLU A 171 -25.10 -11.62 -32.79
C GLU A 171 -24.73 -13.09 -32.52
N LYS A 172 -23.92 -13.72 -33.38
CA LYS A 172 -23.34 -15.04 -33.07
C LYS A 172 -22.42 -14.97 -31.85
N ARG A 173 -21.65 -13.89 -31.70
CA ARG A 173 -20.76 -13.67 -30.53
C ARG A 173 -21.57 -13.37 -29.25
N GLN A 174 -22.70 -12.68 -29.36
CA GLN A 174 -23.64 -12.43 -28.26
C GLN A 174 -24.44 -13.67 -27.90
N LYS A 175 -24.91 -14.46 -28.88
CA LYS A 175 -25.53 -15.78 -28.63
C LYS A 175 -24.58 -16.75 -27.93
N ARG A 176 -23.28 -16.72 -28.26
CA ARG A 176 -22.24 -17.48 -27.52
C ARG A 176 -22.04 -16.94 -26.09
N LYS A 177 -22.10 -15.63 -25.87
CA LYS A 177 -22.04 -15.03 -24.53
C LYS A 177 -23.31 -15.35 -23.70
N LEU A 178 -24.48 -15.38 -24.32
CA LEU A 178 -25.74 -15.70 -23.67
C LEU A 178 -25.85 -17.21 -23.39
N MET A 179 -25.40 -18.07 -24.31
CA MET A 179 -25.26 -19.51 -24.02
C MET A 179 -24.25 -19.75 -22.90
N LYS A 180 -23.16 -18.97 -22.85
CA LYS A 180 -22.20 -19.02 -21.73
C LYS A 180 -22.85 -18.58 -20.42
N SER A 181 -23.63 -17.50 -20.40
CA SER A 181 -24.34 -17.07 -19.19
C SER A 181 -25.43 -18.05 -18.74
N VAL A 182 -26.13 -18.71 -19.67
CA VAL A 182 -27.13 -19.76 -19.36
C VAL A 182 -26.45 -21.04 -18.86
N TRP A 183 -25.25 -21.36 -19.36
CA TRP A 183 -24.44 -22.46 -18.86
C TRP A 183 -23.84 -22.14 -17.49
N ASP A 184 -23.44 -20.89 -17.26
CA ASP A 184 -22.98 -20.36 -15.98
C ASP A 184 -24.15 -20.31 -14.94
N GLU A 185 -25.38 -20.01 -15.37
CA GLU A 185 -26.61 -20.10 -14.54
C GLU A 185 -27.04 -21.54 -14.22
N ALA A 186 -26.74 -22.49 -15.10
CA ALA A 186 -26.97 -23.91 -14.83
C ALA A 186 -25.95 -24.50 -13.86
N GLN A 187 -24.74 -23.92 -13.77
CA GLN A 187 -23.70 -24.30 -12.81
C GLN A 187 -23.84 -23.59 -11.45
N SER A 188 -24.53 -22.44 -11.36
CA SER A 188 -24.74 -21.72 -10.10
C SER A 188 -25.78 -22.34 -9.16
N LYS A 189 -26.39 -23.48 -9.52
CA LYS A 189 -27.15 -24.32 -8.57
C LYS A 189 -26.33 -25.37 -7.83
N GLU A 190 -25.05 -25.59 -8.18
CA GLU A 190 -24.13 -26.41 -7.39
C GLU A 190 -22.74 -25.74 -7.28
N VAL A 191 -22.56 -25.04 -6.15
CA VAL A 191 -21.29 -24.64 -5.52
C VAL A 191 -20.50 -23.50 -6.20
N GLU A 192 -20.48 -22.38 -5.48
CA GLU A 192 -19.92 -21.05 -5.80
C GLU A 192 -18.41 -20.96 -5.47
N TYR A 193 -17.56 -20.61 -6.44
CA TYR A 193 -16.21 -20.02 -6.25
C TYR A 193 -15.77 -19.24 -7.52
N GLU A 194 -15.65 -17.91 -7.42
CA GLU A 194 -15.13 -17.02 -8.47
C GLU A 194 -13.58 -16.99 -8.49
N THR A 195 -12.98 -16.96 -9.69
CA THR A 195 -11.53 -16.83 -9.93
C THR A 195 -11.18 -15.52 -10.67
N GLU A 196 -10.28 -14.70 -10.11
CA GLU A 196 -9.78 -13.43 -10.68
C GLU A 196 -8.42 -13.58 -11.43
N GLU A 197 -8.12 -12.61 -12.30
CA GLU A 197 -7.08 -12.66 -13.35
C GLU A 197 -5.70 -12.12 -12.91
N ASP A 198 -4.62 -12.91 -13.10
CA ASP A 198 -3.24 -12.38 -13.12
C ASP A 198 -2.87 -11.93 -14.56
N ILE A 199 -2.29 -10.74 -14.72
CA ILE A 199 -1.70 -10.25 -15.97
C ILE A 199 -0.20 -10.02 -15.75
N ASP A 200 0.64 -10.86 -16.36
CA ASP A 200 2.09 -10.65 -16.47
C ASP A 200 2.35 -9.54 -17.52
N GLU A 201 3.06 -8.48 -17.11
CA GLU A 201 3.64 -7.47 -18.02
C GLU A 201 4.73 -8.15 -18.87
N ASP A 202 4.41 -8.59 -20.09
CA ASP A 202 5.37 -8.69 -21.20
C ASP A 202 4.68 -9.05 -22.54
N GLU A 203 3.65 -8.32 -22.97
CA GLU A 203 3.11 -8.52 -24.32
C GLU A 203 4.01 -7.85 -25.38
N ARG A 204 4.96 -8.62 -25.92
CA ARG A 204 5.51 -8.35 -27.26
C ARG A 204 5.00 -9.41 -28.23
N ASN A 205 4.23 -8.93 -29.20
CA ASN A 205 3.79 -9.53 -30.46
C ASN A 205 4.24 -10.97 -30.74
N THR A 206 3.29 -11.89 -30.76
CA THR A 206 3.39 -13.12 -31.54
C THR A 206 2.37 -13.07 -32.66
N SER A 207 2.89 -12.95 -33.89
CA SER A 207 2.17 -13.03 -35.15
C SER A 207 1.42 -14.35 -35.30
N GLU A 208 0.15 -14.28 -35.66
CA GLU A 208 -0.67 -15.41 -36.10
C GLU A 208 -0.07 -16.03 -37.37
N SER A 209 0.30 -17.30 -37.30
CA SER A 209 0.47 -18.14 -38.49
C SER A 209 -0.78 -19.00 -38.66
N ASN A 210 -1.47 -18.78 -39.78
CA ASN A 210 -2.58 -19.61 -40.26
C ASN A 210 -2.18 -21.08 -40.34
N TYR A 211 -2.99 -21.97 -39.79
CA TYR A 211 -3.04 -23.36 -40.22
C TYR A 211 -4.48 -23.86 -40.28
N THR A 212 -4.81 -24.38 -41.46
CA THR A 212 -6.08 -24.98 -41.85
C THR A 212 -6.24 -26.42 -41.37
N SER A 213 -7.51 -26.83 -41.32
CA SER A 213 -8.12 -28.18 -41.32
C SER A 213 -8.00 -29.07 -40.07
N GLU A 214 -9.16 -29.15 -39.40
CA GLU A 214 -9.84 -30.26 -38.72
C GLU A 214 -9.13 -31.62 -38.62
N GLU A 215 -8.81 -32.03 -37.39
CA GLU A 215 -9.04 -33.39 -36.88
C GLU A 215 -9.55 -33.28 -35.43
N GLU A 216 -10.78 -33.74 -35.18
CA GLU A 216 -11.37 -33.86 -33.84
C GLU A 216 -10.63 -34.95 -33.04
N THR A 217 -9.55 -34.57 -32.37
CA THR A 217 -8.95 -35.38 -31.31
C THR A 217 -9.54 -34.96 -29.97
N VAL A 218 -10.12 -35.90 -29.22
CA VAL A 218 -10.60 -35.68 -27.85
C VAL A 218 -9.41 -35.16 -27.03
N SER A 219 -9.36 -33.85 -26.75
CA SER A 219 -8.21 -33.22 -26.11
C SER A 219 -8.08 -33.76 -24.69
N VAL A 220 -7.12 -34.66 -24.44
CA VAL A 220 -6.77 -35.09 -23.08
C VAL A 220 -6.22 -33.87 -22.35
N GLN A 221 -6.98 -33.34 -21.40
CA GLN A 221 -6.63 -32.13 -20.65
C GLN A 221 -5.74 -32.46 -19.45
N ASN A 222 -4.74 -31.62 -19.17
CA ASN A 222 -3.84 -31.77 -18.02
C ASN A 222 -4.57 -31.62 -16.67
N ARG A 223 -4.74 -32.73 -15.95
CA ARG A 223 -5.41 -32.81 -14.63
C ARG A 223 -4.45 -32.77 -13.43
N ASN A 224 -3.15 -32.74 -13.64
CA ASN A 224 -2.16 -32.75 -12.56
C ASN A 224 -2.28 -31.53 -11.65
N LYS A 225 -1.94 -31.72 -10.37
CA LYS A 225 -1.88 -30.68 -9.34
C LYS A 225 -0.43 -30.31 -9.05
N TYR A 226 -0.10 -29.02 -9.09
CA TYR A 226 1.28 -28.53 -9.10
C TYR A 226 1.65 -27.79 -7.81
N LYS A 227 1.38 -28.39 -6.65
CA LYS A 227 1.64 -27.76 -5.34
C LYS A 227 3.11 -27.37 -5.15
N GLU A 228 4.02 -28.34 -5.30
CA GLU A 228 5.46 -28.13 -5.06
C GLU A 228 6.09 -27.20 -6.12
N LEU A 229 5.67 -27.32 -7.38
CA LEU A 229 6.10 -26.39 -8.42
C LEU A 229 5.69 -24.95 -8.09
N CYS A 230 4.44 -24.70 -7.65
CA CYS A 230 3.98 -23.36 -7.30
C CYS A 230 4.82 -22.76 -6.16
N LYS A 231 5.14 -23.55 -5.13
CA LYS A 231 6.02 -23.12 -4.03
C LYS A 231 7.41 -22.72 -4.52
N ALA A 232 8.03 -23.57 -5.35
CA ALA A 232 9.37 -23.31 -5.89
C ALA A 232 9.39 -22.05 -6.77
N VAL A 233 8.39 -21.88 -7.64
CA VAL A 233 8.28 -20.74 -8.54
C VAL A 233 8.09 -19.43 -7.78
N ASP A 234 7.24 -19.42 -6.75
CA ASP A 234 7.07 -18.25 -5.88
C ASP A 234 8.34 -17.94 -5.07
N ARG A 235 9.02 -18.97 -4.55
CA ARG A 235 10.30 -18.84 -3.83
C ARG A 235 11.39 -18.19 -4.68
N CYS A 236 11.51 -18.65 -5.92
CA CYS A 236 12.50 -18.21 -6.89
C CYS A 236 12.07 -16.94 -7.64
N LYS A 237 10.84 -16.46 -7.43
CA LYS A 237 10.26 -15.27 -8.06
C LYS A 237 10.22 -15.36 -9.60
N ILE A 238 9.98 -16.55 -10.13
CA ILE A 238 9.96 -16.83 -11.57
C ILE A 238 8.57 -16.48 -12.14
N SER A 239 8.53 -15.95 -13.38
CA SER A 239 7.27 -15.64 -14.08
C SER A 239 6.53 -16.92 -14.49
N ASN A 240 5.23 -16.82 -14.78
CA ASN A 240 4.49 -17.99 -15.24
C ASN A 240 5.03 -18.49 -16.59
N ARG A 241 5.46 -17.58 -17.46
CA ARG A 241 5.99 -17.90 -18.79
C ARG A 241 7.32 -18.62 -18.71
N ASP A 242 8.26 -18.10 -17.94
CA ASP A 242 9.57 -18.72 -17.75
C ASP A 242 9.41 -20.10 -17.10
N THR A 243 8.47 -20.24 -16.16
CA THR A 243 8.16 -21.53 -15.55
C THR A 243 7.66 -22.53 -16.59
N CYS A 244 6.66 -22.16 -17.41
CA CYS A 244 6.15 -23.03 -18.47
C CYS A 244 7.25 -23.41 -19.47
N LEU A 245 8.13 -22.46 -19.83
CA LEU A 245 9.27 -22.72 -20.71
C LEU A 245 10.23 -23.75 -20.10
N ILE A 246 10.67 -23.53 -18.86
CA ILE A 246 11.61 -24.41 -18.15
C ILE A 246 11.01 -25.81 -17.96
N VAL A 247 9.78 -25.89 -17.43
CA VAL A 247 9.14 -27.17 -17.11
C VAL A 247 8.87 -27.97 -18.38
N ASN A 248 8.36 -27.34 -19.44
CA ASN A 248 8.08 -28.05 -20.68
C ASN A 248 9.37 -28.49 -21.39
N ALA A 249 10.49 -27.77 -21.24
CA ALA A 249 11.79 -28.23 -21.74
C ALA A 249 12.25 -29.51 -21.00
N VAL A 250 12.18 -29.53 -19.67
CA VAL A 250 12.51 -30.72 -18.87
C VAL A 250 11.62 -31.91 -19.23
N LEU A 251 10.31 -31.69 -19.44
CA LEU A 251 9.39 -32.75 -19.86
C LEU A 251 9.73 -33.31 -21.24
N LYS A 252 10.29 -32.50 -22.17
CA LYS A 252 10.76 -32.98 -23.47
C LYS A 252 12.00 -33.87 -23.32
N ASP A 253 12.98 -33.43 -22.55
CA ASP A 253 14.23 -34.19 -22.34
C ASP A 253 13.97 -35.54 -21.67
N LEU A 254 13.01 -35.57 -20.75
CA LEU A 254 12.57 -36.80 -20.08
C LEU A 254 11.61 -37.65 -20.92
N SER A 255 11.28 -37.24 -22.15
CA SER A 255 10.30 -37.91 -23.02
C SER A 255 8.92 -38.08 -22.38
N MET A 256 8.52 -37.15 -21.52
CA MET A 256 7.25 -37.14 -20.78
C MET A 256 6.26 -36.10 -21.31
N LEU A 257 6.63 -35.29 -22.31
CA LEU A 257 5.74 -34.26 -22.85
C LEU A 257 4.62 -34.88 -23.69
N SER A 258 3.38 -34.64 -23.28
CA SER A 258 2.14 -35.05 -23.97
C SER A 258 1.04 -34.01 -23.70
N SER A 259 -0.12 -34.14 -24.35
CA SER A 259 -1.30 -33.31 -24.06
C SER A 259 -1.76 -33.39 -22.59
N ALA A 260 -1.53 -34.52 -21.93
CA ALA A 260 -1.86 -34.73 -20.52
C ALA A 260 -0.86 -34.05 -19.55
N THR A 261 0.38 -33.79 -19.98
CA THR A 261 1.47 -33.30 -19.12
C THR A 261 1.93 -31.89 -19.45
N ILE A 262 1.65 -31.39 -20.66
CA ILE A 262 2.04 -30.04 -21.09
C ILE A 262 1.51 -28.98 -20.13
N LEU A 263 2.42 -28.15 -19.63
CA LEU A 263 2.09 -27.08 -18.69
C LEU A 263 1.80 -25.79 -19.45
N ASP A 264 0.52 -25.52 -19.66
CA ASP A 264 0.01 -24.26 -20.20
C ASP A 264 0.04 -23.13 -19.15
N LEU A 265 0.15 -21.89 -19.63
CA LEU A 265 0.18 -20.67 -18.81
C LEU A 265 -1.07 -20.52 -17.95
N SER A 266 -2.25 -20.76 -18.51
CA SER A 266 -3.53 -20.65 -17.80
C SER A 266 -3.69 -21.78 -16.79
N LYS A 267 -3.17 -22.98 -17.06
CA LYS A 267 -3.10 -24.07 -16.07
C LYS A 267 -2.23 -23.67 -14.89
N LEU A 268 -1.02 -23.18 -15.12
CA LEU A 268 -0.10 -22.78 -14.04
C LEU A 268 -0.67 -21.61 -13.22
N ARG A 269 -1.23 -20.58 -13.89
CA ARG A 269 -1.88 -19.44 -13.23
C ARG A 269 -3.00 -19.90 -12.30
N ARG A 270 -3.92 -20.75 -12.78
CA ARG A 270 -5.00 -21.31 -11.95
C ARG A 270 -4.46 -22.11 -10.77
N GLN A 271 -3.39 -22.87 -10.96
CA GLN A 271 -2.78 -23.64 -9.88
C GLN A 271 -2.15 -22.74 -8.81
N ARG A 272 -1.42 -21.68 -9.21
CA ARG A 272 -0.86 -20.71 -8.25
C ARG A 272 -1.96 -20.01 -7.46
N ASN A 273 -3.02 -19.57 -8.13
CA ASN A 273 -4.13 -18.88 -7.46
C ASN A 273 -4.88 -19.82 -6.52
N PHE A 274 -5.17 -21.06 -6.95
CA PHE A 274 -5.79 -22.07 -6.11
C PHE A 274 -5.01 -22.29 -4.81
N TRP A 275 -3.69 -22.54 -4.90
CA TRP A 275 -2.88 -22.80 -3.71
C TRP A 275 -2.72 -21.57 -2.81
N ARG A 276 -2.64 -20.37 -3.39
CA ARG A 276 -2.63 -19.12 -2.61
C ARG A 276 -3.95 -18.90 -1.89
N ASP A 277 -5.08 -19.14 -2.54
CA ASP A 277 -6.41 -19.00 -1.94
C ASP A 277 -6.63 -20.01 -0.81
N THR A 278 -6.21 -21.26 -1.00
CA THR A 278 -6.19 -22.25 0.09
C THR A 278 -5.39 -21.76 1.30
N LEU A 279 -4.23 -21.14 1.08
CA LEU A 279 -3.44 -20.55 2.18
C LEU A 279 -4.14 -19.38 2.84
N VAL A 280 -4.85 -18.54 2.08
CA VAL A 280 -5.63 -17.43 2.66
C VAL A 280 -6.73 -17.97 3.58
N GLU A 281 -7.44 -19.01 3.16
CA GLU A 281 -8.49 -19.66 3.96
C GLU A 281 -7.92 -20.32 5.23
N GLU A 282 -6.84 -21.11 5.10
CA GLU A 282 -6.11 -21.70 6.23
C GLU A 282 -5.65 -20.61 7.22
N HIS A 283 -5.14 -19.50 6.69
CA HIS A 283 -4.62 -18.38 7.48
C HIS A 283 -5.72 -17.66 8.26
N MET A 284 -6.87 -17.39 7.63
CA MET A 284 -8.03 -16.77 8.30
C MET A 284 -8.60 -17.65 9.42
N GLN A 285 -8.53 -18.98 9.27
CA GLN A 285 -9.01 -19.91 10.29
C GLN A 285 -8.04 -20.03 11.47
N SER A 286 -6.73 -20.01 11.19
CA SER A 286 -5.69 -20.30 12.19
C SER A 286 -5.29 -19.11 13.05
N ASN A 287 -5.51 -17.87 12.58
CA ASN A 287 -5.02 -16.66 13.23
C ASN A 287 -6.15 -15.87 13.87
N LYS A 288 -6.64 -16.38 15.00
CA LYS A 288 -7.67 -15.75 15.82
C LYS A 288 -7.15 -15.43 17.21
N GLU A 289 -7.88 -14.58 17.93
CA GLU A 289 -7.61 -14.24 19.33
C GLU A 289 -6.17 -13.75 19.56
N LEU A 290 -5.77 -12.75 18.79
CA LEU A 290 -4.40 -12.24 18.79
C LEU A 290 -4.04 -11.61 20.15
N CYS A 291 -2.91 -12.01 20.72
CA CYS A 291 -2.39 -11.44 21.97
C CYS A 291 -1.83 -10.03 21.77
N CYS A 292 -0.93 -9.82 20.80
CA CYS A 292 -0.40 -8.50 20.48
C CYS A 292 -0.33 -8.32 18.97
N ILE A 293 -0.43 -7.08 18.49
CA ILE A 293 -0.19 -6.74 17.08
C ILE A 293 0.91 -5.71 16.97
N GLY A 294 1.72 -5.79 15.92
CA GLY A 294 2.59 -4.72 15.50
C GLY A 294 2.25 -4.24 14.12
N PHE A 295 2.41 -2.94 13.89
CA PHE A 295 2.13 -2.34 12.60
C PHE A 295 3.14 -1.26 12.25
N ASP A 296 3.29 -1.07 10.94
CA ASP A 296 4.09 0.01 10.36
C ASP A 296 3.59 0.27 8.93
N GLY A 297 3.71 1.52 8.50
CA GLY A 297 3.16 2.07 7.28
C GLY A 297 4.26 2.38 6.26
N LYS A 298 4.01 2.05 4.99
CA LYS A 298 4.91 2.44 3.91
C LYS A 298 4.15 2.86 2.65
N GLN A 299 4.57 3.96 2.06
CA GLN A 299 4.08 4.36 0.75
C GLN A 299 4.73 3.52 -0.35
N ASP A 300 3.93 2.71 -1.03
CA ASP A 300 4.36 1.82 -2.09
C ASP A 300 3.69 2.16 -3.43
N VAL A 301 4.44 1.93 -4.50
CA VAL A 301 3.87 1.88 -5.84
C VAL A 301 3.01 0.63 -5.92
N THR A 302 1.73 0.82 -6.14
CA THR A 302 0.70 -0.21 -5.99
C THR A 302 -0.06 -0.36 -7.27
N LEU A 303 -0.18 -1.60 -7.72
CA LEU A 303 -1.04 -1.98 -8.81
C LEU A 303 -2.50 -1.88 -8.37
N VAL A 304 -3.24 -1.01 -9.04
CA VAL A 304 -4.66 -0.72 -8.78
C VAL A 304 -5.45 -0.93 -10.06
N GLU A 305 -6.63 -1.50 -9.89
CA GLU A 305 -7.60 -1.63 -10.95
C GLU A 305 -8.42 -0.34 -11.03
N SER A 306 -8.30 0.38 -12.12
CA SER A 306 -9.03 1.62 -12.37
C SER A 306 -9.18 1.80 -13.87
N PHE A 307 -10.19 1.12 -14.45
CA PHE A 307 -10.41 1.04 -15.90
C PHE A 307 -9.16 0.51 -16.64
N GLY A 308 -8.60 -0.58 -16.11
CA GLY A 308 -7.31 -1.16 -16.49
C GLY A 308 -6.31 -1.19 -15.33
N CYS A 309 -5.18 -1.85 -15.55
CA CYS A 309 -4.13 -2.01 -14.56
C CYS A 309 -3.22 -0.78 -14.53
N ARG A 310 -3.20 -0.02 -13.43
CA ARG A 310 -2.34 1.17 -13.27
C ARG A 310 -1.54 1.11 -11.99
N ARG A 311 -0.37 1.74 -12.00
CA ARG A 311 0.46 1.93 -10.80
C ARG A 311 0.11 3.27 -10.13
N SER A 312 -0.23 3.25 -8.85
CA SER A 312 -0.51 4.44 -8.04
C SER A 312 0.22 4.35 -6.70
N LYS A 313 0.57 5.48 -6.09
CA LYS A 313 1.15 5.46 -4.74
C LYS A 313 0.05 5.23 -3.70
N LYS A 314 0.15 4.17 -2.90
CA LYS A 314 -0.74 3.86 -1.78
C LYS A 314 0.08 3.63 -0.53
N GLU A 315 -0.44 4.05 0.61
CA GLU A 315 0.16 3.75 1.90
C GLU A 315 -0.39 2.41 2.38
N HIS A 316 0.49 1.43 2.57
CA HIS A 316 0.12 0.11 3.10
C HIS A 316 0.60 0.02 4.54
N TYR A 317 -0.32 -0.30 5.45
CA TYR A 317 0.01 -0.69 6.82
C TYR A 317 0.05 -2.20 6.90
N THR A 318 1.20 -2.73 7.28
CA THR A 318 1.40 -4.16 7.50
C THR A 318 1.13 -4.49 8.96
N ILE A 319 0.46 -5.61 9.21
CA ILE A 319 0.07 -6.06 10.56
C ILE A 319 0.69 -7.43 10.82
N VAL A 320 1.37 -7.56 11.95
CA VAL A 320 2.02 -8.80 12.41
C VAL A 320 1.54 -9.10 13.82
N SER A 321 1.24 -10.35 14.15
CA SER A 321 0.90 -10.75 15.51
C SER A 321 2.13 -11.24 16.29
N TYR A 322 2.02 -11.08 17.61
CA TYR A 322 2.97 -11.62 18.58
C TYR A 322 2.21 -12.35 19.70
N PRO A 323 2.78 -13.44 20.25
CA PRO A 323 4.06 -14.05 19.88
C PRO A 323 4.03 -14.75 18.50
N GLY A 324 5.21 -15.09 17.96
CA GLY A 324 5.33 -15.90 16.74
C GLY A 324 5.67 -15.15 15.44
N ASN A 325 5.70 -13.81 15.46
CA ASN A 325 6.06 -12.98 14.29
C ASN A 325 5.21 -13.27 13.05
N ILE A 326 3.92 -13.58 13.22
CA ILE A 326 3.05 -14.07 12.15
C ILE A 326 2.44 -12.87 11.42
N TYR A 327 2.57 -12.83 10.09
CA TYR A 327 1.89 -11.82 9.29
C TYR A 327 0.38 -12.05 9.34
N ILE A 328 -0.39 -11.05 9.77
CA ILE A 328 -1.84 -11.14 9.88
C ILE A 328 -2.52 -10.62 8.64
N ASP A 329 -2.23 -9.37 8.26
CA ASP A 329 -2.84 -8.73 7.11
C ASP A 329 -2.08 -7.46 6.69
N HIS A 330 -2.47 -6.90 5.54
CA HIS A 330 -2.10 -5.56 5.11
C HIS A 330 -3.35 -4.74 4.78
N VAL A 331 -3.36 -3.48 5.19
CA VAL A 331 -4.49 -2.57 4.98
C VAL A 331 -4.05 -1.29 4.30
N VAL A 332 -4.94 -0.71 3.51
CA VAL A 332 -4.75 0.60 2.87
C VAL A 332 -5.76 1.57 3.49
N PRO A 333 -5.34 2.48 4.38
CA PRO A 333 -6.24 3.49 4.94
C PRO A 333 -6.62 4.54 3.90
N GLU A 334 -7.71 5.27 4.19
CA GLU A 334 -8.21 6.35 3.32
C GLU A 334 -7.26 7.56 3.30
N SER A 335 -6.60 7.82 4.44
CA SER A 335 -5.54 8.83 4.57
C SER A 335 -4.51 8.41 5.61
N SER A 336 -3.40 9.15 5.69
CA SER A 336 -2.33 8.95 6.70
C SER A 336 -2.72 9.42 8.11
N LYS A 337 -3.96 9.88 8.31
CA LYS A 337 -4.46 10.28 9.63
C LYS A 337 -4.62 9.06 10.54
N ALA A 338 -4.20 9.20 11.79
CA ALA A 338 -4.36 8.18 12.82
C ALA A 338 -5.78 7.59 12.89
N ALA A 339 -6.84 8.39 12.72
CA ALA A 339 -8.22 7.92 12.76
C ALA A 339 -8.55 6.89 11.66
N ASP A 340 -8.10 7.15 10.42
CA ASP A 340 -8.36 6.27 9.28
C ASP A 340 -7.55 4.98 9.38
N ILE A 341 -6.32 5.07 9.89
CA ILE A 341 -5.46 3.92 10.19
C ILE A 341 -6.09 3.08 11.30
N THR A 342 -6.52 3.72 12.40
CA THR A 342 -7.19 3.05 13.53
C THR A 342 -8.43 2.28 13.06
N LYS A 343 -9.26 2.88 12.19
CA LYS A 343 -10.45 2.23 11.64
C LYS A 343 -10.09 0.92 10.91
N LYS A 344 -8.99 0.90 10.15
CA LYS A 344 -8.51 -0.31 9.46
C LYS A 344 -7.86 -1.33 10.41
N LEU A 345 -7.15 -0.88 11.43
CA LEU A 345 -6.62 -1.80 12.45
C LEU A 345 -7.75 -2.43 13.26
N MET A 346 -8.77 -1.67 13.64
CA MET A 346 -9.96 -2.17 14.31
C MET A 346 -10.72 -3.19 13.47
N SER A 347 -10.83 -3.02 12.15
CA SER A 347 -11.46 -4.03 11.30
C SER A 347 -10.69 -5.36 11.35
N VAL A 348 -9.36 -5.33 11.36
CA VAL A 348 -8.54 -6.54 11.49
C VAL A 348 -8.66 -7.17 12.88
N ILE A 349 -8.71 -6.36 13.95
CA ILE A 349 -8.94 -6.86 15.31
C ILE A 349 -10.32 -7.57 15.42
N ILE A 350 -11.35 -7.01 14.78
CA ILE A 350 -12.69 -7.61 14.76
C ILE A 350 -12.71 -8.88 13.90
N GLU A 351 -12.15 -8.84 12.68
CA GLU A 351 -12.07 -9.99 11.75
C GLU A 351 -11.35 -11.19 12.38
N THR A 352 -10.37 -10.94 13.26
CA THR A 352 -9.58 -11.97 13.96
C THR A 352 -10.17 -12.37 15.32
N ASN A 353 -11.35 -11.87 15.70
CA ASN A 353 -11.95 -12.10 17.02
C ASN A 353 -11.01 -11.73 18.20
N SER A 354 -10.34 -10.59 18.09
CA SER A 354 -9.26 -10.19 19.02
C SER A 354 -9.62 -9.04 19.96
N VAL A 355 -10.89 -8.59 19.98
CA VAL A 355 -11.34 -7.44 20.79
C VAL A 355 -11.05 -7.64 22.28
N GLU A 356 -11.27 -8.85 22.81
CA GLU A 356 -11.04 -9.16 24.23
C GLU A 356 -9.61 -9.64 24.50
N SER A 357 -8.97 -10.33 23.55
CA SER A 357 -7.67 -10.98 23.76
C SER A 357 -6.46 -10.08 23.51
N ILE A 358 -6.61 -8.98 22.75
CA ILE A 358 -5.47 -8.11 22.43
C ILE A 358 -4.98 -7.34 23.66
N GLN A 359 -3.73 -7.54 24.05
CA GLN A 359 -3.13 -6.95 25.25
C GLN A 359 -2.19 -5.79 24.94
N GLY A 360 -1.58 -5.77 23.76
CA GLY A 360 -0.51 -4.81 23.46
C GLY A 360 -0.32 -4.52 21.97
N VAL A 361 0.36 -3.41 21.71
CA VAL A 361 0.60 -2.88 20.36
C VAL A 361 2.06 -2.50 20.20
N VAL A 362 2.69 -3.01 19.14
CA VAL A 362 4.09 -2.75 18.77
C VAL A 362 4.16 -1.77 17.60
N CYS A 363 4.84 -0.63 17.76
CA CYS A 363 5.04 0.33 16.68
C CYS A 363 6.26 1.23 16.93
N ASP A 364 6.55 2.14 15.99
CA ASP A 364 7.53 3.19 16.21
C ASP A 364 7.01 4.29 17.17
N GLY A 365 7.92 5.13 17.67
CA GLY A 365 7.60 6.21 18.61
C GLY A 365 7.09 7.49 17.97
N THR A 366 6.60 7.46 16.72
CA THR A 366 6.13 8.68 16.04
C THR A 366 4.84 9.22 16.67
N ASN A 367 4.67 10.55 16.64
CA ASN A 367 3.49 11.21 17.18
C ASN A 367 2.16 10.71 16.58
N ASN A 368 2.17 10.21 15.32
CA ASN A 368 0.97 9.64 14.70
C ASN A 368 0.56 8.31 15.36
N ASN A 369 1.54 7.55 15.87
CA ASN A 369 1.31 6.28 16.56
C ASN A 369 1.01 6.49 18.06
N THR A 370 1.80 7.35 18.73
CA THR A 370 1.84 7.48 20.19
C THR A 370 1.28 8.80 20.74
N GLY A 371 0.70 9.65 19.89
CA GLY A 371 0.15 10.94 20.32
C GLY A 371 -0.97 10.81 21.36
N LYS A 372 -0.93 11.61 22.43
CA LYS A 372 -1.84 11.51 23.58
C LYS A 372 -3.34 11.67 23.29
N SER A 373 -3.71 12.38 22.22
CA SER A 373 -5.12 12.62 21.84
C SER A 373 -5.46 12.12 20.43
N ASN A 374 -4.45 12.03 19.56
CA ASN A 374 -4.63 11.67 18.15
C ASN A 374 -3.64 10.60 17.69
N GLY A 375 -3.01 9.87 18.61
CA GLY A 375 -2.21 8.70 18.29
C GLY A 375 -3.10 7.50 17.98
N ILE A 376 -2.62 6.62 17.10
CA ILE A 376 -3.31 5.38 16.76
C ILE A 376 -3.55 4.52 17.99
N ILE A 377 -2.56 4.32 18.87
CA ILE A 377 -2.76 3.47 20.06
C ILE A 377 -3.84 4.06 20.96
N ARG A 378 -3.79 5.38 21.22
CA ARG A 378 -4.82 6.06 22.01
C ARG A 378 -6.22 5.84 21.45
N LYS A 379 -6.38 5.97 20.14
CA LYS A 379 -7.68 5.74 19.49
C LYS A 379 -8.10 4.27 19.51
N LEU A 380 -7.16 3.32 19.45
CA LEU A 380 -7.47 1.91 19.65
C LEU A 380 -8.00 1.67 21.08
N GLU A 381 -7.34 2.22 22.09
CA GLU A 381 -7.78 2.09 23.49
C GLU A 381 -9.17 2.71 23.71
N GLU A 382 -9.46 3.86 23.09
CA GLU A 382 -10.79 4.49 23.13
C GLU A 382 -11.87 3.62 22.47
N ASN A 383 -11.57 2.98 21.33
CA ASN A 383 -12.51 2.08 20.65
C ASN A 383 -12.74 0.77 21.40
N LEU A 384 -11.72 0.25 22.08
CA LEU A 384 -11.80 -0.98 22.88
C LEU A 384 -12.36 -0.73 24.29
N GLY A 385 -12.41 0.52 24.76
CA GLY A 385 -12.85 0.87 26.11
C GLY A 385 -11.87 0.43 27.21
N ARG A 386 -10.63 0.07 26.87
CA ARG A 386 -9.61 -0.40 27.82
C ARG A 386 -8.19 -0.07 27.34
N PRO A 387 -7.21 0.06 28.26
CA PRO A 387 -5.83 0.33 27.88
C PRO A 387 -5.18 -0.87 27.18
N LEU A 388 -4.21 -0.57 26.33
CA LEU A 388 -3.31 -1.54 25.70
C LEU A 388 -1.89 -1.27 26.17
N GLN A 389 -1.04 -2.30 26.18
CA GLN A 389 0.37 -2.12 26.47
C GLN A 389 1.06 -1.42 25.28
N TRP A 390 1.77 -0.34 25.56
CA TRP A 390 2.52 0.42 24.55
C TRP A 390 3.93 -0.18 24.42
N LEU A 391 4.13 -0.99 23.39
CA LEU A 391 5.40 -1.67 23.10
C LEU A 391 6.15 -0.91 22.00
N VAL A 392 6.60 0.31 22.34
CA VAL A 392 7.28 1.19 21.39
C VAL A 392 8.70 0.71 21.09
N CYS A 393 9.05 0.65 19.82
CA CYS A 393 10.32 0.11 19.33
C CYS A 393 11.55 0.83 19.93
N LEU A 394 12.38 0.08 20.66
CA LEU A 394 13.59 0.59 21.32
C LEU A 394 14.73 0.93 20.38
N LEU A 395 14.71 0.46 19.12
CA LEU A 395 15.77 0.82 18.17
C LEU A 395 15.79 2.33 17.91
N HIS A 396 14.62 2.96 17.82
CA HIS A 396 14.52 4.42 17.67
C HIS A 396 15.05 5.16 18.90
N CYS A 397 15.03 4.56 20.09
CA CYS A 397 15.65 5.12 21.29
C CYS A 397 17.17 5.27 21.14
N ASN A 398 17.82 4.37 20.40
CA ASN A 398 19.26 4.46 20.14
C ASN A 398 19.55 5.35 18.91
N GLU A 399 18.72 5.25 17.87
CA GLU A 399 18.96 5.95 16.59
C GLU A 399 18.78 7.46 16.67
N LEU A 400 17.75 7.96 17.38
CA LEU A 400 17.44 9.39 17.41
C LEU A 400 18.50 10.24 18.14
N PRO A 401 18.98 9.84 19.35
CA PRO A 401 20.14 10.44 19.99
C PRO A 401 21.37 10.47 19.08
N PHE A 402 21.71 9.32 18.50
CA PHE A 402 22.88 9.19 17.64
C PHE A 402 22.79 10.10 16.42
N ARG A 403 21.61 10.19 15.79
CA ARG A 403 21.32 11.13 14.72
C ARG A 403 21.57 12.58 15.13
N ARG A 404 21.05 12.97 16.29
CA ARG A 404 21.16 14.36 16.78
C ARG A 404 22.60 14.73 17.12
N PHE A 405 23.32 13.80 17.75
CA PHE A 405 24.72 13.94 18.11
C PHE A 405 25.60 14.01 16.86
N LEU A 406 25.46 13.06 15.93
CA LEU A 406 26.27 13.03 14.70
C LEU A 406 26.09 14.29 13.86
N ALA A 407 24.87 14.83 13.79
CA ALA A 407 24.63 16.12 13.14
C ALA A 407 25.49 17.22 13.79
N GLY A 408 25.54 17.32 15.12
CA GLY A 408 26.39 18.30 15.81
C GLY A 408 27.87 18.13 15.50
N VAL A 409 28.38 16.89 15.53
CA VAL A 409 29.78 16.57 15.22
C VAL A 409 30.14 16.89 13.77
N ASP A 410 29.24 16.60 12.82
CA ASP A 410 29.44 16.92 11.40
C ASP A 410 29.30 18.43 11.10
N PHE A 411 28.44 19.18 11.81
CA PHE A 411 28.20 20.61 11.55
C PHE A 411 29.18 21.57 12.24
N ALA A 412 29.91 21.15 13.27
CA ALA A 412 30.82 22.01 14.05
C ALA A 412 32.01 22.61 13.23
N ARG A 413 32.11 22.37 11.92
CA ARG A 413 33.13 22.96 11.03
C ARG A 413 32.57 23.42 9.66
N ILE A 414 31.53 24.25 9.65
CA ILE A 414 31.15 24.98 8.43
C ILE A 414 31.39 26.48 8.64
N THR A 415 32.57 26.97 8.26
CA THR A 415 32.86 28.40 8.09
C THR A 415 32.58 28.87 6.64
N GLY A 416 31.43 28.49 6.06
CA GLY A 416 30.96 29.05 4.80
C GLY A 416 30.11 28.11 3.92
N PRO A 417 29.31 28.63 2.97
CA PRO A 417 28.24 27.88 2.28
C PRO A 417 28.69 26.88 1.20
N SER A 418 29.99 26.70 0.95
CA SER A 418 30.46 26.08 -0.31
C SER A 418 31.56 25.01 -0.19
N THR A 419 31.86 24.44 0.98
CA THR A 419 32.83 23.32 1.08
C THR A 419 32.38 22.23 2.05
N SER A 420 31.75 21.17 1.54
CA SER A 420 31.36 19.96 2.30
C SER A 420 32.43 18.86 2.28
N THR A 421 33.69 19.19 2.04
CA THR A 421 34.77 18.20 1.76
C THR A 421 35.55 17.75 3.01
N GLY A 422 35.02 17.92 4.23
CA GLY A 422 35.73 17.60 5.47
C GLY A 422 34.95 16.91 6.60
N THR A 423 33.74 16.40 6.34
CA THR A 423 32.86 15.82 7.40
C THR A 423 32.98 14.29 7.50
N ILE A 424 32.59 13.69 8.64
CA ILE A 424 32.53 12.22 8.79
C ILE A 424 31.58 11.68 7.73
N SER A 425 30.50 12.40 7.43
CA SER A 425 29.59 12.07 6.35
C SER A 425 30.26 11.94 4.97
N SER A 426 31.24 12.79 4.63
CA SER A 426 32.01 12.65 3.37
C SER A 426 32.93 11.42 3.41
N ALA A 427 33.52 11.12 4.57
CA ALA A 427 34.38 9.95 4.74
C ALA A 427 33.62 8.60 4.72
N LEU A 428 32.28 8.64 4.72
CA LEU A 428 31.42 7.47 4.59
C LEU A 428 31.10 7.09 3.13
N GLU A 429 31.57 7.86 2.14
CA GLU A 429 31.47 7.55 0.71
C GLU A 429 32.57 6.57 0.25
N TYR A 430 32.57 5.38 0.86
CA TYR A 430 33.50 4.30 0.50
C TYR A 430 32.75 3.06 -0.01
N ASP A 431 33.41 2.11 -0.69
CA ASP A 431 32.82 0.80 -0.95
C ASP A 431 32.97 -0.10 0.30
N PRO A 432 31.87 -0.60 0.90
CA PRO A 432 31.90 -1.56 2.00
C PRO A 432 32.88 -2.73 1.86
N ASN A 433 33.23 -3.11 0.64
CA ASN A 433 34.13 -4.22 0.30
C ASN A 433 35.61 -3.83 0.33
N GLU A 434 35.94 -2.55 0.24
CA GLU A 434 37.31 -2.09 -0.05
C GLU A 434 38.10 -1.65 1.19
N LEU A 435 37.45 -1.48 2.35
CA LEU A 435 38.13 -1.01 3.57
C LEU A 435 38.57 -2.16 4.48
N PRO A 436 39.88 -2.46 4.56
CA PRO A 436 40.39 -3.51 5.43
C PRO A 436 40.30 -3.09 6.90
N VAL A 437 40.14 -4.07 7.78
CA VAL A 437 40.40 -3.86 9.21
C VAL A 437 41.91 -3.83 9.42
N VAL A 438 42.45 -2.76 10.01
CA VAL A 438 43.88 -2.51 10.28
C VAL A 438 44.18 -2.58 11.79
N ASN A 439 45.41 -2.31 12.22
CA ASN A 439 45.74 -2.20 13.66
C ASN A 439 45.34 -0.81 14.17
N TYR A 440 44.06 -0.65 14.52
CA TYR A 440 43.52 0.58 15.10
C TYR A 440 43.80 0.69 16.60
N LEU A 441 43.78 1.92 17.12
CA LEU A 441 43.86 2.18 18.55
C LEU A 441 42.55 1.78 19.25
N PRO A 442 42.58 0.99 20.33
CA PRO A 442 41.38 0.67 21.10
C PRO A 442 40.82 1.91 21.80
N ILE A 443 39.51 1.96 21.99
CA ILE A 443 38.84 3.02 22.76
C ILE A 443 38.13 2.39 23.95
N THR A 444 38.52 2.81 25.16
CA THR A 444 37.89 2.33 26.40
C THR A 444 36.39 2.61 26.35
N GLY A 445 35.59 1.58 26.63
CA GLY A 445 34.14 1.64 26.61
C GLY A 445 33.54 0.70 27.66
N LYS A 446 32.21 0.78 27.81
CA LYS A 446 31.43 -0.02 28.78
C LYS A 446 30.51 -1.03 28.08
N VAL A 447 30.78 -1.36 26.81
CA VAL A 447 29.96 -2.31 26.06
C VAL A 447 30.21 -3.70 26.61
N THR A 448 29.16 -4.33 27.12
CA THR A 448 29.15 -5.72 27.58
C THR A 448 28.72 -6.64 26.45
N ASP A 449 29.26 -7.84 26.44
CA ASP A 449 28.82 -8.86 25.49
C ASP A 449 27.47 -9.47 25.92
N CYS A 450 26.72 -10.00 24.97
CA CYS A 450 25.43 -10.64 25.22
C CYS A 450 25.53 -12.17 25.09
N ASP A 451 24.59 -12.86 25.74
CA ASP A 451 24.48 -14.30 25.68
C ASP A 451 24.23 -14.82 24.27
N LYS A 452 24.61 -16.08 24.04
CA LYS A 452 24.46 -16.75 22.74
C LYS A 452 22.99 -16.82 22.29
N ALA A 453 22.04 -16.90 23.22
CA ALA A 453 20.62 -16.90 22.90
C ALA A 453 20.22 -15.55 22.29
N VAL A 454 20.49 -14.44 22.98
CA VAL A 454 20.19 -13.08 22.50
C VAL A 454 20.85 -12.80 21.15
N LYS A 455 22.12 -13.20 20.96
CA LYS A 455 22.84 -13.00 19.70
C LYS A 455 22.20 -13.71 18.50
N LYS A 456 21.45 -14.81 18.71
CA LYS A 456 20.74 -15.50 17.63
C LYS A 456 19.53 -14.72 17.15
N ASP A 457 18.95 -13.88 18.02
CA ASP A 457 17.76 -13.08 17.72
C ASP A 457 18.11 -11.73 17.09
N LEU A 458 19.37 -11.29 17.23
CA LEU A 458 19.86 -10.08 16.59
C LEU A 458 19.88 -10.23 15.06
N SER A 459 19.44 -9.16 14.38
CA SER A 459 19.66 -9.02 12.94
C SER A 459 21.16 -8.95 12.61
N THR A 460 21.52 -9.22 11.35
CA THR A 460 22.90 -9.12 10.88
C THR A 460 23.53 -7.76 11.19
N ASP A 461 22.79 -6.66 11.01
CA ASP A 461 23.27 -5.31 11.28
C ASP A 461 23.48 -5.07 12.79
N GLN A 462 22.60 -5.57 13.66
CA GLN A 462 22.76 -5.46 15.12
C GLN A 462 23.90 -6.32 15.64
N LEU A 463 24.03 -7.54 15.12
CA LEU A 463 25.13 -8.44 15.49
C LEU A 463 26.47 -7.85 15.05
N TYR A 464 26.53 -7.25 13.85
CA TYR A 464 27.71 -6.51 13.41
C TYR A 464 28.00 -5.34 14.36
N PHE A 465 26.99 -4.55 14.71
CA PHE A 465 27.15 -3.40 15.61
C PHE A 465 27.76 -3.81 16.96
N LEU A 466 27.19 -4.83 17.62
CA LEU A 466 27.70 -5.35 18.90
C LEU A 466 29.15 -5.82 18.78
N LYS A 467 29.45 -6.67 17.80
CA LYS A 467 30.79 -7.21 17.57
C LYS A 467 31.81 -6.11 17.24
N ALA A 468 31.41 -5.11 16.45
CA ALA A 468 32.26 -4.00 16.08
C ALA A 468 32.55 -3.09 17.28
N CYS A 469 31.56 -2.78 18.12
CA CYS A 469 31.75 -2.05 19.37
C CYS A 469 32.71 -2.79 20.32
N LEU A 470 32.52 -4.09 20.53
CA LEU A 470 33.41 -4.91 21.35
C LEU A 470 34.83 -4.98 20.77
N ALA A 471 34.97 -5.06 19.44
CA ALA A 471 36.28 -5.06 18.78
C ALA A 471 37.00 -3.72 18.94
N VAL A 472 36.31 -2.59 18.72
CA VAL A 472 36.87 -1.25 18.96
C VAL A 472 37.29 -1.08 20.42
N GLN A 473 36.51 -1.60 21.36
CA GLN A 473 36.82 -1.53 22.79
C GLN A 473 38.04 -2.36 23.19
N ARG A 474 38.14 -3.59 22.69
CA ARG A 474 39.22 -4.54 23.03
C ARG A 474 40.50 -4.31 22.21
N GLY A 475 40.39 -3.69 21.04
CA GLY A 475 41.45 -3.61 20.05
C GLY A 475 41.51 -4.85 19.16
N ARG A 476 42.17 -4.73 18.01
CA ARG A 476 42.23 -5.79 17.00
C ARG A 476 42.81 -7.11 17.52
N GLN A 477 43.91 -7.05 18.28
CA GLN A 477 44.64 -8.25 18.70
C GLN A 477 43.88 -9.08 19.75
N ALA A 478 43.11 -8.42 20.62
CA ALA A 478 42.35 -9.08 21.67
C ALA A 478 40.91 -9.44 21.24
N SER A 479 40.49 -9.07 20.03
CA SER A 479 39.14 -9.31 19.55
C SER A 479 39.02 -10.64 18.79
N THR A 480 38.09 -11.48 19.23
CA THR A 480 37.72 -12.73 18.57
C THR A 480 36.78 -12.54 17.37
N ASP A 481 36.31 -11.31 17.13
CA ASP A 481 35.27 -11.03 16.13
C ASP A 481 35.80 -10.51 14.79
N ILE A 482 37.12 -10.31 14.68
CA ILE A 482 37.75 -9.68 13.50
C ILE A 482 37.45 -10.43 12.20
N ASP A 483 37.48 -11.76 12.21
CA ASP A 483 37.20 -12.56 11.01
C ASP A 483 35.75 -12.44 10.54
N PHE A 484 34.80 -12.43 11.49
CA PHE A 484 33.40 -12.16 11.19
C PHE A 484 33.25 -10.76 10.61
N LEU A 485 33.86 -9.75 11.23
CA LEU A 485 33.78 -8.38 10.78
C LEU A 485 34.36 -8.25 9.38
N LYS A 486 35.54 -8.81 9.06
CA LYS A 486 36.13 -8.76 7.72
C LYS A 486 35.24 -9.36 6.62
N LYS A 487 34.54 -10.46 6.91
CA LYS A 487 33.68 -11.17 5.93
C LYS A 487 32.28 -10.56 5.81
N SER A 488 31.86 -9.77 6.79
CA SER A 488 30.52 -9.20 6.84
C SER A 488 30.38 -8.00 5.92
N LEU A 489 29.40 -8.07 5.02
CA LEU A 489 29.02 -7.00 4.11
C LEU A 489 28.11 -5.99 4.84
N LEU A 490 28.46 -4.72 4.74
CA LEU A 490 27.62 -3.64 5.25
C LEU A 490 26.66 -3.15 4.17
N GLY A 491 25.43 -2.85 4.57
CA GLY A 491 24.43 -2.29 3.67
C GLY A 491 24.80 -0.89 3.15
N ASN A 492 24.14 -0.50 2.06
CA ASN A 492 24.24 0.86 1.53
C ASN A 492 23.66 1.89 2.51
N ILE A 493 24.26 3.09 2.54
CA ILE A 493 23.78 4.19 3.38
C ILE A 493 22.44 4.67 2.83
N SER A 494 21.49 4.89 3.73
CA SER A 494 20.19 5.50 3.46
C SER A 494 19.91 6.55 4.54
N HIS A 495 19.21 7.63 4.20
CA HIS A 495 18.82 8.68 5.15
C HIS A 495 17.94 8.19 6.30
N ALA A 496 17.34 6.99 6.18
CA ALA A 496 16.44 6.41 7.18
C ALA A 496 17.09 5.30 8.03
N ARG A 497 18.26 4.76 7.67
CA ARG A 497 18.87 3.60 8.37
C ARG A 497 20.09 4.00 9.18
N TRP A 498 19.87 4.40 10.44
CA TRP A 498 20.93 4.93 11.29
C TRP A 498 21.86 3.84 11.82
N LEU A 499 21.36 2.63 12.09
CA LEU A 499 22.22 1.51 12.45
C LEU A 499 23.26 1.17 11.37
N THR A 500 22.86 1.16 10.09
CA THR A 500 23.80 0.94 8.98
C THR A 500 24.85 2.05 8.93
N LYS A 501 24.47 3.32 9.17
CA LYS A 501 25.42 4.43 9.25
C LYS A 501 26.42 4.24 10.40
N ALA A 502 25.94 3.86 11.59
CA ALA A 502 26.78 3.58 12.75
C ALA A 502 27.79 2.44 12.47
N ASN A 503 27.32 1.34 11.86
CA ASN A 503 28.18 0.21 11.46
C ASN A 503 29.29 0.63 10.49
N ARG A 504 28.97 1.53 9.55
CA ARG A 504 29.96 2.06 8.60
C ARG A 504 30.96 3.00 9.25
N ILE A 505 30.54 3.81 10.23
CA ILE A 505 31.46 4.64 11.03
C ILE A 505 32.41 3.75 11.84
N LEU A 506 31.93 2.68 12.46
CA LEU A 506 32.77 1.70 13.15
C LEU A 506 33.78 1.03 12.21
N ARG A 507 33.37 0.65 10.99
CA ARG A 507 34.28 0.14 9.97
C ARG A 507 35.33 1.18 9.57
N LEU A 508 34.91 2.42 9.36
CA LEU A 508 35.81 3.50 9.02
C LEU A 508 36.84 3.73 10.13
N TYR A 509 36.44 3.64 11.40
CA TYR A 509 37.38 3.70 12.52
C TYR A 509 38.38 2.54 12.47
N MET A 510 37.88 1.30 12.35
CA MET A 510 38.72 0.09 12.33
C MET A 510 39.65 -0.04 11.11
N SER A 511 39.51 0.83 10.12
CA SER A 511 40.34 0.87 8.90
C SER A 511 41.40 1.97 8.92
N ARG A 512 41.54 2.68 10.04
CA ARG A 512 42.55 3.71 10.25
C ARG A 512 43.43 3.34 11.44
N GLU A 513 44.74 3.35 11.27
CA GLU A 513 45.67 3.20 12.40
C GLU A 513 45.57 4.41 13.35
N VAL A 514 45.44 5.60 12.77
CA VAL A 514 45.20 6.86 13.48
C VAL A 514 43.91 7.49 12.98
N ALA A 515 42.84 7.42 13.79
CA ALA A 515 41.57 8.07 13.48
C ALA A 515 41.66 9.59 13.67
N SER A 516 40.87 10.36 12.91
CA SER A 516 40.73 11.80 13.10
C SER A 516 40.05 12.11 14.44
N GLU A 517 40.29 13.30 14.99
CA GLU A 517 39.67 13.71 16.25
C GLU A 517 38.14 13.69 16.22
N PRO A 518 37.45 14.19 15.17
CA PRO A 518 36.00 14.08 15.07
C PRO A 518 35.51 12.62 15.07
N LEU A 519 36.25 11.71 14.43
CA LEU A 519 35.89 10.30 14.40
C LEU A 519 36.13 9.62 15.75
N ARG A 520 37.18 9.98 16.48
CA ARG A 520 37.45 9.49 17.86
C ARG A 520 36.38 9.93 18.85
N ARG A 521 35.95 11.20 18.77
CA ARG A 521 34.92 11.78 19.63
C ARG A 521 33.59 10.98 19.59
N LEU A 522 33.27 10.34 18.47
CA LEU A 522 32.05 9.51 18.35
C LEU A 522 32.03 8.27 19.26
N PHE A 523 33.16 7.89 19.81
CA PHE A 523 33.32 6.67 20.60
C PHE A 523 33.76 6.91 22.04
N GLN A 524 33.96 8.17 22.42
CA GLN A 524 34.31 8.58 23.78
C GLN A 524 33.06 8.85 24.62
N GLU A 525 33.22 8.90 25.94
CA GLU A 525 32.14 9.36 26.82
C GLU A 525 31.73 10.79 26.44
N LEU A 526 30.43 11.03 26.33
CA LEU A 526 29.91 12.34 25.94
C LEU A 526 30.22 13.37 27.03
N ASP A 527 30.75 14.52 26.64
CA ASP A 527 30.93 15.65 27.55
C ASP A 527 29.58 16.32 27.90
N ALA A 528 29.60 17.29 28.82
CA ALA A 528 28.37 17.97 29.25
C ALA A 528 27.64 18.69 28.11
N LEU A 529 28.36 19.17 27.09
CA LEU A 529 27.77 19.88 25.95
C LEU A 529 27.07 18.89 25.02
N ASP A 530 27.68 17.75 24.76
CA ASP A 530 27.11 16.67 23.95
C ASP A 530 25.93 16.00 24.67
N GLN A 531 26.01 15.83 25.98
CA GLN A 531 24.89 15.35 26.81
C GLN A 531 23.70 16.32 26.73
N ALA A 532 23.91 17.63 26.81
CA ALA A 532 22.84 18.63 26.67
C ALA A 532 22.13 18.57 25.30
N VAL A 533 22.78 18.01 24.27
CA VAL A 533 22.18 17.78 22.94
C VAL A 533 21.41 16.46 22.88
N VAL A 534 21.90 15.43 23.56
CA VAL A 534 21.37 14.05 23.50
C VAL A 534 20.25 13.80 24.51
N CYS A 535 20.40 14.24 25.75
CA CYS A 535 19.46 13.98 26.85
C CYS A 535 18.02 14.38 26.53
N PRO A 536 17.73 15.58 25.94
CA PRO A 536 16.36 15.94 25.58
C PRO A 536 15.74 15.00 24.53
N VAL A 537 16.55 14.37 23.67
CA VAL A 537 16.07 13.42 22.67
C VAL A 537 15.71 12.08 23.33
N LEU A 538 16.52 11.63 24.29
CA LEU A 538 16.24 10.44 25.10
C LEU A 538 14.96 10.61 25.92
N GLU A 539 14.83 11.73 26.63
CA GLU A 539 13.63 12.08 27.41
C GLU A 539 12.37 12.13 26.52
N ASN A 540 12.50 12.65 25.30
CA ASN A 540 11.37 12.72 24.38
C ASN A 540 10.91 11.37 23.81
N ASN A 541 11.71 10.31 23.96
CA ASN A 541 11.43 8.96 23.46
C ASN A 541 11.51 7.89 24.57
N CYS A 542 11.30 8.28 25.83
CA CYS A 542 11.50 7.44 27.01
C CYS A 542 10.32 6.48 27.33
N TYR A 543 9.55 6.03 26.33
CA TYR A 543 8.38 5.16 26.53
C TYR A 543 8.71 3.88 27.33
N PHE A 544 9.94 3.38 27.19
CA PHE A 544 10.45 2.21 27.92
C PHE A 544 10.56 2.42 29.43
N ALA A 545 10.69 3.66 29.88
CA ALA A 545 10.78 4.03 31.28
C ALA A 545 9.39 4.22 31.93
N HIS A 546 8.30 4.05 31.18
CA HIS A 546 6.97 4.06 31.77
C HIS A 546 6.82 2.95 32.81
N ALA A 547 6.14 3.24 33.93
CA ALA A 547 5.95 2.31 35.04
C ALA A 547 5.46 0.93 34.58
N GLU A 548 4.48 0.88 33.66
CA GLU A 548 3.97 -0.38 33.12
C GLU A 548 5.06 -1.22 32.42
N ASN A 549 5.96 -0.60 31.66
CA ASN A 549 7.04 -1.30 30.95
C ASN A 549 8.13 -1.76 31.93
N ILE A 550 8.46 -0.94 32.93
CA ILE A 550 9.39 -1.32 34.00
C ILE A 550 8.83 -2.49 34.80
N PHE A 551 7.52 -2.50 35.11
CA PHE A 551 6.88 -3.62 35.79
C PHE A 551 6.90 -4.91 34.99
N LEU A 552 6.68 -4.85 33.67
CA LEU A 552 6.80 -6.05 32.82
C LEU A 552 8.22 -6.62 32.87
N ALA A 553 9.25 -5.78 32.81
CA ALA A 553 10.62 -6.25 32.99
C ALA A 553 10.84 -6.82 34.41
N ALA A 554 10.34 -6.13 35.43
CA ALA A 554 10.56 -6.47 36.83
C ALA A 554 9.88 -7.78 37.26
N VAL A 555 8.66 -8.09 36.78
CA VAL A 555 7.97 -9.36 37.14
C VAL A 555 8.64 -10.61 36.55
N SER A 556 9.42 -10.45 35.48
CA SER A 556 10.19 -11.52 34.84
C SER A 556 11.67 -11.51 35.26
N ASP A 557 12.09 -10.60 36.14
CA ASP A 557 13.48 -10.47 36.56
C ASP A 557 13.94 -11.71 37.36
N SER A 558 15.23 -12.00 37.31
CA SER A 558 15.87 -13.03 38.13
C SER A 558 15.90 -12.69 39.62
N ASP A 559 15.95 -11.40 39.96
CA ASP A 559 15.97 -10.90 41.34
C ASP A 559 14.57 -10.93 41.97
N MET A 560 14.45 -11.62 43.11
CA MET A 560 13.19 -11.76 43.84
C MET A 560 12.71 -10.45 44.43
N GLU A 561 13.61 -9.56 44.88
CA GLU A 561 13.21 -8.30 45.51
C GLU A 561 12.65 -7.33 44.46
N ILE A 562 13.21 -7.33 43.24
CA ILE A 562 12.67 -6.59 42.10
C ILE A 562 11.26 -7.09 41.75
N ARG A 563 11.09 -8.42 41.65
CA ARG A 563 9.77 -9.02 41.40
C ARG A 563 8.76 -8.65 42.50
N ARG A 564 9.17 -8.76 43.77
CA ARG A 564 8.32 -8.48 44.93
C ARG A 564 7.85 -7.04 44.92
N PHE A 565 8.77 -6.08 44.79
CA PHE A 565 8.43 -4.66 44.68
C PHE A 565 7.42 -4.42 43.56
N SER A 566 7.67 -4.97 42.37
CA SER A 566 6.79 -4.81 41.22
C SER A 566 5.39 -5.37 41.47
N VAL A 567 5.27 -6.59 42.00
CA VAL A 567 3.98 -7.23 42.31
C VAL A 567 3.20 -6.40 43.33
N GLU A 568 3.85 -5.95 44.40
CA GLU A 568 3.23 -5.09 45.42
C GLU A 568 2.71 -3.77 44.81
N GLN A 569 3.50 -3.12 43.93
CA GLN A 569 3.05 -1.88 43.27
C GLN A 569 1.90 -2.11 42.28
N ILE A 570 1.92 -3.21 41.52
CA ILE A 570 0.84 -3.56 40.58
C ILE A 570 -0.48 -3.76 41.33
N ILE A 571 -0.45 -4.51 42.45
CA ILE A 571 -1.66 -4.74 43.27
C ILE A 571 -2.21 -3.41 43.78
N ARG A 572 -1.36 -2.53 44.33
CA ARG A 572 -1.76 -1.18 44.76
C ARG A 572 -2.36 -0.35 43.62
N ALA A 573 -1.81 -0.44 42.41
CA ALA A 573 -2.32 0.28 41.24
C ALA A 573 -3.71 -0.23 40.82
N ARG A 574 -3.95 -1.54 40.89
CA ARG A 574 -5.26 -2.15 40.61
C ARG A 574 -6.32 -1.72 41.61
N GLU A 575 -5.99 -1.73 42.91
CA GLU A 575 -6.90 -1.28 43.98
C GLU A 575 -7.29 0.19 43.85
N LYS A 576 -6.36 1.05 43.41
CA LYS A 576 -6.65 2.45 43.10
C LYS A 576 -7.65 2.59 41.94
N GLN A 577 -7.51 1.78 40.88
CA GLN A 577 -8.38 1.82 39.71
C GLN A 577 -9.81 1.35 40.00
N THR A 578 -10.00 0.29 40.79
CA THR A 578 -11.33 -0.24 41.13
C THR A 578 -12.22 0.75 41.90
N ASN A 579 -11.62 1.73 42.57
CA ASN A 579 -12.33 2.72 43.40
C ASN A 579 -12.80 3.96 42.63
N SER A 580 -12.65 3.97 41.31
CA SER A 580 -12.79 5.18 40.50
C SER A 580 -13.33 4.88 39.11
N ASN A 581 -14.37 5.61 38.69
CA ASN A 581 -15.00 5.47 37.38
C ASN A 581 -14.14 6.15 36.29
N ILE A 582 -12.87 5.77 36.20
CA ILE A 582 -11.86 6.50 35.41
C ILE A 582 -12.00 6.12 33.94
N PRO A 583 -12.03 7.10 33.02
CA PRO A 583 -11.90 6.83 31.59
C PRO A 583 -10.58 6.10 31.27
N VAL A 584 -10.51 5.45 30.12
CA VAL A 584 -9.27 4.84 29.59
C VAL A 584 -8.09 5.80 29.79
N ARG A 585 -7.01 5.32 30.45
CA ARG A 585 -5.85 6.15 30.81
C ARG A 585 -5.28 6.89 29.58
N VAL A 586 -4.84 8.13 29.79
CA VAL A 586 -4.11 8.88 28.77
C VAL A 586 -2.62 8.71 29.05
N PHE A 587 -1.89 8.21 28.06
CA PHE A 587 -0.44 8.11 28.14
C PHE A 587 0.18 9.42 27.65
N ASP A 588 0.86 10.17 28.52
CA ASP A 588 1.65 11.35 28.15
C ASP A 588 3.10 11.14 28.61
N LYS A 589 4.05 11.22 27.67
CA LYS A 589 5.47 11.08 27.97
C LYS A 589 6.01 12.18 28.89
N LYS A 590 5.29 13.31 29.01
CA LYS A 590 5.64 14.39 29.95
C LYS A 590 5.50 13.98 31.41
N ASP A 591 4.75 12.92 31.67
CA ASP A 591 4.56 12.39 33.01
C ASP A 591 5.72 11.47 33.44
N ILE A 592 6.68 11.21 32.52
CA ILE A 592 7.86 10.40 32.77
C ILE A 592 9.05 11.34 33.02
N THR A 593 9.55 11.35 34.26
CA THR A 593 10.81 12.00 34.60
C THR A 593 11.91 10.95 34.65
N LEU A 594 12.82 10.97 33.67
CA LEU A 594 13.88 9.98 33.51
C LEU A 594 15.08 10.31 34.40
N ASN A 595 15.46 9.37 35.26
CA ASN A 595 16.71 9.42 36.01
C ASN A 595 17.87 8.86 35.16
N LEU A 596 18.58 9.75 34.47
CA LEU A 596 19.74 9.38 33.64
C LEU A 596 20.95 8.87 34.43
N ALA A 597 20.98 9.08 35.75
CA ALA A 597 22.02 8.56 36.64
C ALA A 597 21.69 7.16 37.18
N ALA A 598 20.55 6.58 36.81
CA ALA A 598 20.12 5.27 37.28
C ALA A 598 21.13 4.17 36.87
N THR A 599 21.54 3.37 37.85
CA THR A 599 22.39 2.18 37.64
C THR A 599 21.61 0.88 37.55
N SER A 600 20.30 0.93 37.81
CA SER A 600 19.35 -0.18 37.66
C SER A 600 18.08 0.34 36.99
N PHE A 601 17.46 -0.51 36.16
CA PHE A 601 16.27 -0.13 35.39
C PHE A 601 15.08 0.23 36.29
N ILE A 602 14.99 -0.35 37.49
CA ILE A 602 13.92 -0.05 38.46
C ILE A 602 14.00 1.39 38.99
N ASN A 603 15.18 2.02 38.92
CA ASN A 603 15.44 3.38 39.41
C ASN A 603 15.43 4.43 38.29
N MET A 604 15.01 4.06 37.07
CA MET A 604 14.93 4.98 35.93
C MET A 604 13.85 6.04 36.07
N ILE A 605 12.88 5.85 36.97
CA ILE A 605 11.83 6.82 37.26
C ILE A 605 11.74 7.06 38.76
N ASP A 606 11.18 8.21 39.11
CA ASP A 606 10.74 8.50 40.47
C ASP A 606 9.34 7.91 40.68
N TRP A 607 9.24 6.84 41.48
CA TRP A 607 7.99 6.14 41.75
C TRP A 607 6.96 6.99 42.51
N ASP A 608 7.40 7.99 43.27
CA ASP A 608 6.50 8.85 44.04
C ASP A 608 5.88 9.95 43.16
N GLN A 609 6.58 10.37 42.10
CA GLN A 609 6.11 11.38 41.15
C GLN A 609 5.42 10.79 39.91
N SER A 610 5.65 9.52 39.62
CA SER A 610 5.14 8.87 38.40
C SER A 610 3.67 8.45 38.54
N ASN A 611 2.91 8.57 37.46
CA ASN A 611 1.57 7.99 37.38
C ASN A 611 1.65 6.47 37.22
N VAL A 612 1.43 5.72 38.30
CA VAL A 612 1.56 4.27 38.33
C VAL A 612 0.22 3.59 38.00
N THR A 613 0.19 2.85 36.90
CA THR A 613 -0.95 2.05 36.44
C THR A 613 -0.58 0.57 36.28
N SER A 614 -1.57 -0.32 36.38
CA SER A 614 -1.37 -1.76 36.17
C SER A 614 -1.08 -2.06 34.69
N PRO A 615 -0.04 -2.87 34.36
CA PRO A 615 0.25 -3.24 32.98
C PRO A 615 -0.90 -4.00 32.30
N PRO A 616 -1.40 -3.57 31.13
CA PRO A 616 -2.45 -4.29 30.40
C PRO A 616 -2.10 -5.73 30.04
N MET A 617 -0.83 -6.04 29.81
CA MET A 617 -0.37 -7.42 29.52
C MET A 617 -0.52 -8.37 30.72
N LEU A 618 -0.70 -7.86 31.94
CA LEU A 618 -0.95 -8.67 33.14
C LEU A 618 -2.45 -8.74 33.50
N SER A 619 -3.34 -8.10 32.73
CA SER A 619 -4.77 -8.00 33.04
C SER A 619 -5.48 -9.36 33.15
N HIS A 620 -4.98 -10.39 32.48
CA HIS A 620 -5.52 -11.74 32.52
C HIS A 620 -5.18 -12.50 33.81
N LEU A 621 -4.27 -11.98 34.65
CA LEU A 621 -3.89 -12.56 35.93
C LEU A 621 -4.62 -11.86 37.07
N SER A 622 -5.26 -12.63 37.96
CA SER A 622 -5.81 -12.13 39.22
C SER A 622 -4.70 -11.68 40.18
N ASN A 623 -5.06 -10.96 41.25
CA ASN A 623 -4.07 -10.56 42.26
C ASN A 623 -3.42 -11.77 42.95
N ASP A 624 -4.18 -12.85 43.18
CA ASP A 624 -3.67 -14.09 43.77
C ASP A 624 -2.72 -14.85 42.83
N GLN A 625 -2.86 -14.65 41.51
CA GLN A 625 -1.99 -15.24 40.50
C GLN A 625 -0.69 -14.45 40.28
N LEU A 626 -0.63 -13.19 40.75
CA LEU A 626 0.61 -12.41 40.73
C LEU A 626 1.52 -12.89 41.85
N THR A 627 2.57 -13.61 41.48
CA THR A 627 3.58 -14.13 42.40
C THR A 627 4.96 -13.56 42.10
N TYR A 628 5.75 -13.36 43.16
CA TYR A 628 7.15 -12.95 43.09
C TYR A 628 8.11 -14.11 43.38
N THR A 629 7.62 -15.29 43.77
CA THR A 629 8.47 -16.44 44.14
C THR A 629 9.20 -17.02 42.93
N HIS A 630 8.61 -16.91 41.74
CA HIS A 630 9.23 -17.24 40.46
C HIS A 630 8.95 -16.13 39.44
N PRO A 631 9.78 -16.01 38.39
CA PRO A 631 9.50 -15.10 37.27
C PRO A 631 8.13 -15.39 36.63
N ILE A 632 7.38 -14.34 36.32
CA ILE A 632 6.17 -14.44 35.51
C ILE A 632 6.60 -14.58 34.04
N LEU A 633 6.05 -15.58 33.36
CA LEU A 633 6.30 -15.78 31.93
C LEU A 633 5.43 -14.83 31.12
N LEU A 634 6.07 -13.88 30.44
CA LEU A 634 5.40 -12.96 29.53
C LEU A 634 5.32 -13.53 28.12
N PRO A 635 4.30 -13.14 27.32
CA PRO A 635 4.28 -13.41 25.90
C PRO A 635 5.57 -12.91 25.22
N ASP A 636 6.13 -13.72 24.32
CA ASP A 636 7.33 -13.38 23.55
C ASP A 636 7.02 -12.28 22.52
N VAL A 637 7.06 -11.04 22.98
CA VAL A 637 6.88 -9.83 22.17
C VAL A 637 8.20 -9.07 22.13
N PRO A 638 8.76 -8.83 20.93
CA PRO A 638 10.07 -8.19 20.83
C PRO A 638 9.99 -6.71 21.22
N CYS A 639 11.11 -6.20 21.74
CA CYS A 639 11.28 -4.76 22.00
C CYS A 639 11.50 -3.91 20.73
N HIS A 640 11.30 -4.50 19.55
CA HIS A 640 11.48 -3.84 18.26
C HIS A 640 10.53 -4.38 17.18
N SER A 641 10.20 -3.56 16.18
CA SER A 641 9.24 -3.88 15.11
C SER A 641 9.85 -4.59 13.88
N GLN A 642 10.99 -5.27 14.00
CA GLN A 642 11.69 -5.87 12.85
C GLN A 642 10.85 -6.84 12.01
N ALA A 643 10.01 -7.66 12.64
CA ALA A 643 9.14 -8.58 11.90
C ALA A 643 8.15 -7.82 11.01
N VAL A 644 7.67 -6.67 11.49
CA VAL A 644 6.84 -5.74 10.70
C VAL A 644 7.64 -5.19 9.52
N GLU A 645 8.85 -4.66 9.76
CA GLU A 645 9.70 -4.11 8.70
C GLU A 645 10.06 -5.14 7.61
N ARG A 646 10.34 -6.39 8.00
CA ARG A 646 10.59 -7.49 7.06
C ARG A 646 9.35 -7.78 6.23
N THR A 647 8.19 -7.78 6.87
CA THR A 647 6.92 -8.08 6.19
C THR A 647 6.47 -6.95 5.27
N ILE A 648 6.76 -5.69 5.61
CA ILE A 648 6.55 -4.55 4.71
C ILE A 648 7.23 -4.78 3.37
N LYS A 649 8.46 -5.33 3.35
CA LYS A 649 9.17 -5.62 2.09
C LYS A 649 8.42 -6.66 1.24
N ASP A 650 7.82 -7.65 1.89
CA ASP A 650 7.01 -8.67 1.21
C ASP A 650 5.72 -8.05 0.65
N VAL A 651 5.05 -7.19 1.41
CA VAL A 651 3.85 -6.44 0.97
C VAL A 651 4.20 -5.49 -0.18
N SER A 652 5.27 -4.71 -0.09
CA SER A 652 5.73 -3.84 -1.19
C SER A 652 5.99 -4.63 -2.47
N ALA A 653 6.62 -5.81 -2.36
CA ALA A 653 6.90 -6.66 -3.51
C ALA A 653 5.62 -7.23 -4.15
N ALA A 654 4.63 -7.60 -3.33
CA ALA A 654 3.33 -8.05 -3.82
C ALA A 654 2.53 -6.89 -4.43
N SER A 655 2.55 -5.71 -3.82
CA SER A 655 1.83 -4.51 -4.29
C SER A 655 2.22 -4.04 -5.68
N CYS A 656 3.46 -4.25 -6.10
CA CYS A 656 3.90 -3.95 -7.46
C CYS A 656 3.46 -4.99 -8.50
N LYS A 657 3.05 -6.19 -8.09
CA LYS A 657 2.86 -7.36 -8.96
C LYS A 657 1.41 -7.78 -9.12
N VAL A 658 0.62 -7.70 -8.06
CA VAL A 658 -0.79 -8.13 -8.08
C VAL A 658 -1.71 -7.02 -7.57
N TYR A 659 -2.90 -6.95 -8.14
CA TYR A 659 -3.95 -6.04 -7.70
C TYR A 659 -4.90 -6.76 -6.74
N GLY A 660 -5.67 -6.00 -5.96
CA GLY A 660 -6.61 -6.54 -4.97
C GLY A 660 -5.96 -6.95 -3.65
N ARG A 661 -6.71 -6.83 -2.54
CA ARG A 661 -6.23 -7.24 -1.20
C ARG A 661 -6.02 -8.75 -1.13
N LYS A 662 -6.97 -9.55 -1.63
CA LYS A 662 -6.91 -11.03 -1.56
C LYS A 662 -5.65 -11.58 -2.26
N SER A 663 -5.42 -11.19 -3.51
CA SER A 663 -4.27 -11.66 -4.30
C SER A 663 -2.93 -11.22 -3.69
N ARG A 664 -2.84 -9.97 -3.20
CA ARG A 664 -1.65 -9.50 -2.46
C ARG A 664 -1.41 -10.33 -1.20
N HIS A 665 -2.46 -10.54 -0.42
CA HIS A 665 -2.40 -11.29 0.83
C HIS A 665 -1.93 -12.73 0.58
N GLY A 666 -2.54 -13.44 -0.38
CA GLY A 666 -2.14 -14.79 -0.78
C GLY A 666 -0.70 -14.87 -1.29
N MET A 667 -0.25 -13.87 -2.06
CA MET A 667 1.15 -13.82 -2.53
C MET A 667 2.15 -13.63 -1.38
N VAL A 668 1.82 -12.79 -0.39
CA VAL A 668 2.66 -12.59 0.81
C VAL A 668 2.74 -13.87 1.63
N LEU A 669 1.60 -14.52 1.89
CA LEU A 669 1.54 -15.80 2.62
C LEU A 669 2.36 -16.89 1.93
N GLN A 670 2.15 -17.07 0.62
CA GLN A 670 2.87 -18.05 -0.19
C GLN A 670 4.39 -17.76 -0.21
N SER A 671 4.79 -16.48 -0.28
CA SER A 671 6.20 -16.08 -0.21
C SER A 671 6.83 -16.39 1.14
N LYS A 672 6.08 -16.26 2.25
CA LYS A 672 6.57 -16.61 3.59
C LYS A 672 6.64 -18.12 3.79
N LYS A 673 5.57 -18.85 3.45
CA LYS A 673 5.50 -20.31 3.57
C LYS A 673 6.61 -20.99 2.75
N SER A 674 6.80 -20.58 1.50
CA SER A 674 7.86 -21.13 0.64
C SER A 674 9.28 -20.85 1.17
N ARG A 675 9.53 -19.75 1.89
CA ARG A 675 10.83 -19.50 2.53
C ARG A 675 11.11 -20.43 3.71
N LEU A 676 10.06 -20.87 4.40
CA LEU A 676 10.16 -21.81 5.52
C LEU A 676 10.35 -23.24 5.02
N GLU A 677 9.60 -23.65 4.00
CA GLU A 677 9.61 -25.01 3.46
C GLU A 677 10.78 -25.26 2.50
N ILE A 678 11.25 -24.25 1.77
CA ILE A 678 12.34 -24.38 0.78
C ILE A 678 13.58 -23.60 1.28
N PRO A 679 14.46 -24.26 2.06
CA PRO A 679 15.70 -23.66 2.52
C PRO A 679 16.65 -23.37 1.34
N LYS A 680 17.76 -22.70 1.63
CA LYS A 680 18.78 -22.43 0.63
C LYS A 680 19.34 -23.77 0.14
N ILE A 681 19.27 -24.00 -1.17
CA ILE A 681 19.75 -25.23 -1.81
C ILE A 681 21.27 -25.11 -1.93
N ASP A 682 21.99 -25.84 -1.09
CA ASP A 682 23.46 -25.90 -1.15
C ASP A 682 23.94 -27.34 -1.52
N SER A 683 23.09 -28.37 -1.35
CA SER A 683 23.42 -29.77 -1.65
C SER A 683 22.26 -30.58 -2.24
N LYS A 684 22.58 -31.73 -2.88
CA LYS A 684 21.57 -32.67 -3.40
C LYS A 684 20.65 -33.26 -2.32
N LYS A 685 21.14 -33.40 -1.07
CA LYS A 685 20.35 -33.95 0.04
C LYS A 685 19.19 -33.03 0.42
N ASP A 686 19.32 -31.74 0.14
CA ASP A 686 18.35 -30.72 0.49
C ASP A 686 17.04 -30.87 -0.32
N PHE A 687 17.06 -31.60 -1.44
CA PHE A 687 15.86 -31.92 -2.24
C PHE A 687 15.17 -33.23 -1.86
N ILE A 688 15.86 -34.12 -1.14
CA ILE A 688 15.35 -35.46 -0.80
C ILE A 688 14.66 -35.44 0.57
N ASN A 689 15.06 -34.51 1.44
CA ASN A 689 14.58 -34.41 2.82
C ASN A 689 13.65 -33.20 3.08
N SER A 690 13.27 -32.43 2.05
CA SER A 690 12.44 -31.22 2.15
C SER A 690 10.94 -31.49 1.96
#